data_AF-A0A8C8WWN4-F1
#
_entry.id   AF-A0A8C8WWN4-F1
#
_cell.length_a   1.000
_cell.length_b   1.000
_cell.length_c   1.000
_cell.angle_alpha   90.00
_cell.angle_beta   90.00
_cell.angle_gamma   90.00
#
_symmetry.space_group_name_H-M   'P 1'
#
loop_
_entity.id
_entity.type
_entity.pdbx_description
1 polymer ?
#
loop_
_entity_poly.entity_id
_entity_poly.type
_entity_poly.pdbx_seq_one_letter_code
_entity_poly.pdbx_strand_id
1 'polypeptide(L)'
;MAEAGLRGWLLWALLLHSARAELYTPIHRSGYCAFYDECGKNPELSGGLAPLANVSCLSNTPARLLAGEHLALLRRICPRLYAGPDTTYACCSAKQLVSLEASLAVTKALLARCPACTDNFVSLHCHNTCSPNQSLFVNVTRVARRGDGRPPAVVAYEAFYQSSFARRTYDSCSRVRVPAAATLAVGTMCGVYGSALCNAQRWLNFQGDTGNGLAPLDITFYLLEPGQTPGSGVQLLNGEVAPCNESQADGAAACSCQDCAASCPAIARPQALDATFYMGRMAGGLALVIALCSAFAVLTAFLVGPRLASRWGKGKMRDPTVGTSLSDKLSLSTHSLLSRCFQGWGTWVASWPLSVLLVSIAVVVAFSGGLAFMELTTDPVELWSAPSSQARREKEFHDQHFGPFLRTNQVILTAPTRPGSSYNSLLLGPKNFSGVLAPDVLLEVLELQETLRHLQVWSPEEQRNVSLQDVCFAPLNPHNTSLSDCCVNSLLQYFQNNRTRLLLTANQTLTGQSSQVDWRDHFLYCANAPLTFKDGTALALSCMADYGGPVFPFLAVGGYRGKDYSEAEALIMTFSLNNYASGDPRLAQAKLWEGAFLEEMRAFQQRTAGRFQVTFMAERSLEDEINRTTAQDLPVFGVSYIVIFLYISLALGSYSSWRRVAVDAKATLGLGGVAVVLGAVTAAMGFFSYLGVPSSLVILQVVPFLVLAVGADNIFILVLEYQGP
;
A
#
# COMPACT_ATOMS: atom_id res chain seq x y z
N MET A 1 43.13 37.44 68.62
CA MET A 1 44.12 36.34 68.70
C MET A 1 43.37 35.08 69.09
N ALA A 2 43.56 34.03 68.30
CA ALA A 2 43.26 32.62 68.55
C ALA A 2 41.81 32.22 68.91
N GLU A 3 41.05 31.77 67.89
CA GLU A 3 40.31 30.50 67.95
C GLU A 3 39.86 30.10 66.53
N ALA A 4 40.84 29.82 65.68
CA ALA A 4 40.66 29.08 64.44
C ALA A 4 41.22 27.68 64.68
N GLY A 5 40.39 26.72 65.07
CA GLY A 5 40.90 25.38 65.39
C GLY A 5 39.82 24.38 65.77
N LEU A 6 39.21 23.74 64.77
CA LEU A 6 38.76 22.33 64.74
C LEU A 6 37.74 22.15 63.61
N ARG A 7 36.78 23.06 63.49
CA ARG A 7 35.64 22.93 62.56
C ARG A 7 36.04 23.10 61.09
N GLY A 8 36.97 24.00 60.79
CA GLY A 8 37.51 24.19 59.44
C GLY A 8 38.39 23.03 58.95
N TRP A 9 39.12 22.38 59.85
CA TRP A 9 39.94 21.20 59.53
C TRP A 9 39.11 19.95 59.28
N LEU A 10 38.00 19.76 60.01
CA LEU A 10 37.07 18.65 59.78
C LEU A 10 36.30 18.80 58.46
N LEU A 11 35.89 20.03 58.10
CA LEU A 11 35.25 20.32 56.81
C LEU A 11 36.22 20.13 55.64
N TRP A 12 37.49 20.56 55.79
CA TRP A 12 38.53 20.27 54.79
C TRP A 12 38.87 18.79 54.72
N ALA A 13 38.92 18.05 55.84
CA ALA A 13 39.19 16.61 55.84
C ALA A 13 38.03 15.79 55.25
N LEU A 14 36.78 16.21 55.43
CA LEU A 14 35.58 15.63 54.82
C LEU A 14 35.48 15.96 53.31
N LEU A 15 35.87 17.17 52.89
CA LEU A 15 36.00 17.55 51.48
C LEU A 15 37.19 16.87 50.79
N LEU A 16 38.28 16.60 51.50
CA LEU A 16 39.42 15.81 51.01
C LEU A 16 39.12 14.30 50.96
N HIS A 17 38.24 13.78 51.82
CA HIS A 17 37.79 12.37 51.77
C HIS A 17 36.69 12.12 50.73
N SER A 18 35.92 13.12 50.30
CA SER A 18 34.93 12.97 49.23
C SER A 18 35.51 13.12 47.81
N ALA A 19 36.76 13.56 47.67
CA ALA A 19 37.42 13.79 46.38
C ALA A 19 38.28 12.62 45.85
N ARG A 20 38.30 11.46 46.51
CA ARG A 20 38.91 10.23 45.98
C ARG A 20 37.82 9.25 45.55
N ALA A 21 37.10 9.56 44.48
CA ALA A 21 36.43 8.52 43.72
C ALA A 21 37.53 7.64 43.10
N GLU A 22 37.68 6.40 43.56
CA GLU A 22 38.57 5.44 42.93
C GLU A 22 38.11 5.23 41.48
N LEU A 23 38.98 5.57 40.53
CA LEU A 23 38.77 5.27 39.12
C LEU A 23 38.71 3.75 38.95
N TYR A 24 37.61 3.21 38.38
CA TYR A 24 37.48 1.76 38.14
C TYR A 24 38.54 1.23 37.19
N THR A 25 38.98 2.06 36.23
CA THR A 25 40.07 1.77 35.31
C THR A 25 41.18 2.82 35.45
N PRO A 26 42.15 2.65 36.36
CA PRO A 26 43.20 3.65 36.56
C PRO A 26 44.31 3.59 35.49
N ILE A 27 44.47 2.46 34.80
CA ILE A 27 45.51 2.25 33.79
C ILE A 27 44.86 2.27 32.40
N HIS A 28 45.25 3.24 31.58
CA HIS A 28 44.90 3.36 30.15
C HIS A 28 46.19 3.35 29.32
N ARG A 29 46.67 2.15 28.95
CA ARG A 29 47.92 1.99 28.17
C ARG A 29 47.82 0.81 27.19
N SER A 30 48.70 0.79 26.20
CA SER A 30 48.78 -0.33 25.25
C SER A 30 49.02 -1.67 25.97
N GLY A 31 48.35 -2.73 25.52
CA GLY A 31 48.43 -4.08 26.09
C GLY A 31 47.66 -4.30 27.39
N TYR A 32 46.76 -3.39 27.78
CA TYR A 32 45.93 -3.50 29.00
C TYR A 32 44.43 -3.55 28.68
N CYS A 33 43.72 -4.35 29.46
CA CYS A 33 42.27 -4.55 29.41
C CYS A 33 41.55 -3.70 30.45
N ALA A 34 40.28 -3.39 30.21
CA ALA A 34 39.39 -2.78 31.21
C ALA A 34 38.59 -3.85 31.99
N PHE A 35 38.23 -4.94 31.31
CA PHE A 35 37.51 -6.07 31.87
C PHE A 35 37.95 -7.39 31.25
N TYR A 36 37.70 -8.50 31.94
CA TYR A 36 38.04 -9.85 31.47
C TYR A 36 37.11 -10.89 32.09
N ASP A 37 36.68 -11.88 31.31
CA ASP A 37 35.77 -12.97 31.68
C ASP A 37 34.33 -12.52 32.01
N GLU A 38 33.41 -13.49 32.07
CA GLU A 38 31.99 -13.23 32.32
C GLU A 38 31.63 -13.26 33.81
N CYS A 39 30.86 -12.25 34.23
CA CYS A 39 30.33 -12.06 35.57
C CYS A 39 28.83 -12.40 35.70
N GLY A 40 28.26 -13.13 34.75
CA GLY A 40 26.83 -13.51 34.78
C GLY A 40 25.89 -12.39 34.35
N LYS A 41 24.60 -12.50 34.71
CA LYS A 41 23.55 -11.59 34.24
C LYS A 41 23.69 -10.18 34.83
N ASN A 42 23.27 -9.18 34.04
CA ASN A 42 23.16 -7.80 34.50
C ASN A 42 22.03 -7.69 35.55
N PRO A 43 22.31 -7.27 36.80
CA PRO A 43 21.29 -7.15 37.84
C PRO A 43 20.36 -5.94 37.65
N GLU A 44 20.74 -4.96 36.83
CA GLU A 44 19.92 -3.77 36.55
C GLU A 44 18.82 -4.05 35.52
N LEU A 45 18.90 -5.19 34.81
CA LEU A 45 17.96 -5.57 33.75
C LEU A 45 17.11 -6.75 34.18
N SER A 46 15.80 -6.55 34.25
CA SER A 46 14.82 -7.57 34.65
C SER A 46 14.50 -8.59 33.55
N GLY A 47 14.92 -8.34 32.30
CA GLY A 47 14.67 -9.18 31.12
C GLY A 47 14.99 -8.46 29.80
N GLY A 48 15.02 -9.21 28.70
CA GLY A 48 15.24 -8.69 27.33
C GLY A 48 14.32 -9.37 26.33
N LEU A 49 14.29 -8.87 25.09
CA LEU A 49 13.53 -9.50 23.99
C LEU A 49 14.08 -10.88 23.61
N ALA A 50 15.38 -11.08 23.83
CA ALA A 50 16.12 -12.30 23.59
C ALA A 50 17.05 -12.58 24.79
N PRO A 51 17.66 -13.78 24.88
CA PRO A 51 18.68 -14.07 25.87
C PRO A 51 19.83 -13.05 25.76
N LEU A 52 19.97 -12.18 26.76
CA LEU A 52 21.03 -11.17 26.80
C LEU A 52 22.36 -11.82 27.18
N ALA A 53 23.45 -11.32 26.58
CA ALA A 53 24.80 -11.72 26.94
C ALA A 53 25.11 -11.38 28.42
N ASN A 54 25.91 -12.22 29.07
CA ASN A 54 26.41 -11.95 30.41
C ASN A 54 27.33 -10.72 30.39
N VAL A 55 27.28 -9.93 31.47
CA VAL A 55 28.17 -8.78 31.65
C VAL A 55 29.56 -9.21 32.07
N SER A 56 30.58 -8.42 31.71
CA SER A 56 31.98 -8.75 31.96
C SER A 56 32.41 -8.39 33.39
N CYS A 57 33.44 -9.06 33.92
CA CYS A 57 34.03 -8.73 35.21
C CYS A 57 35.07 -7.61 35.09
N LEU A 58 35.00 -6.60 35.96
CA LEU A 58 36.01 -5.53 36.01
C LEU A 58 37.39 -6.15 36.26
N SER A 59 38.36 -5.86 35.38
CA SER A 59 39.72 -6.38 35.46
C SER A 59 40.67 -5.51 34.67
N ASN A 60 41.31 -4.54 35.34
CA ASN A 60 42.33 -3.70 34.73
C ASN A 60 43.70 -4.41 34.73
N THR A 61 43.85 -5.43 33.86
CA THR A 61 45.03 -6.32 33.81
C THR A 61 45.63 -6.40 32.40
N PRO A 62 46.89 -6.86 32.24
CA PRO A 62 47.49 -7.06 30.92
C PRO A 62 46.69 -8.03 30.03
N ALA A 63 46.71 -7.77 28.72
CA ALA A 63 46.13 -8.67 27.73
C ALA A 63 46.77 -10.06 27.79
N ARG A 64 45.98 -11.09 27.48
CA ARG A 64 46.41 -12.49 27.58
C ARG A 64 46.81 -13.03 26.21
N LEU A 65 47.91 -13.78 26.16
CA LEU A 65 48.31 -14.50 24.95
C LEU A 65 47.31 -15.61 24.67
N LEU A 66 46.75 -15.66 23.46
CA LEU A 66 45.82 -16.69 23.05
C LEU A 66 46.56 -17.85 22.38
N ALA A 67 46.12 -19.09 22.67
CA ALA A 67 46.66 -20.30 22.05
C ALA A 67 45.55 -21.35 21.85
N GLY A 68 45.79 -22.33 20.97
CA GLY A 68 44.90 -23.47 20.72
C GLY A 68 43.49 -23.06 20.26
N GLU A 69 42.48 -23.74 20.80
CA GLU A 69 41.06 -23.52 20.48
C GLU A 69 40.61 -22.06 20.69
N HIS A 70 41.17 -21.36 21.69
CA HIS A 70 40.80 -19.96 21.95
C HIS A 70 41.27 -19.04 20.82
N LEU A 71 42.47 -19.28 20.27
CA LEU A 71 42.98 -18.54 19.13
C LEU A 71 42.17 -18.84 17.85
N ALA A 72 41.80 -20.10 17.64
CA ALA A 72 40.95 -20.50 16.52
C ALA A 72 39.58 -19.82 16.57
N LEU A 73 38.99 -19.74 17.77
CA LEU A 73 37.71 -19.06 18.01
C LEU A 73 37.80 -17.55 17.73
N LEU A 74 38.85 -16.88 18.21
CA LEU A 74 39.09 -15.46 17.93
C LEU A 74 39.24 -15.22 16.42
N ARG A 75 40.02 -16.06 15.72
CA ARG A 75 40.24 -15.93 14.28
C ARG A 75 38.93 -16.05 13.48
N ARG A 76 38.01 -16.93 13.91
CA ARG A 76 36.70 -17.10 13.26
C ARG A 76 35.77 -15.91 13.51
N ILE A 77 35.69 -15.43 14.75
CA ILE A 77 34.67 -14.45 15.16
C ILE A 77 35.16 -13.02 14.92
N CYS A 78 36.43 -12.75 15.21
CA CYS A 78 37.06 -11.43 15.18
C CYS A 78 38.37 -11.47 14.34
N PRO A 79 38.30 -11.73 13.02
CA PRO A 79 39.48 -11.95 12.19
C PRO A 79 40.47 -10.78 12.19
N ARG A 80 39.98 -9.53 12.29
CA ARG A 80 40.82 -8.32 12.33
C ARG A 80 41.68 -8.17 13.59
N LEU A 81 41.46 -8.99 14.62
CA LEU A 81 42.29 -9.00 15.85
C LEU A 81 43.39 -10.07 15.80
N TYR A 82 43.42 -10.92 14.75
CA TYR A 82 44.45 -11.95 14.60
C TYR A 82 45.77 -11.34 14.13
N ALA A 83 46.82 -11.46 14.94
CA ALA A 83 48.15 -10.90 14.66
C ALA A 83 49.22 -11.97 14.35
N GLY A 84 48.83 -13.25 14.31
CA GLY A 84 49.73 -14.40 14.12
C GLY A 84 49.57 -15.48 15.20
N PRO A 85 50.18 -16.66 15.03
CA PRO A 85 49.99 -17.81 15.92
C PRO A 85 50.49 -17.57 17.35
N ASP A 86 51.67 -16.94 17.51
CA ASP A 86 52.33 -16.76 18.82
C ASP A 86 52.36 -15.29 19.29
N THR A 87 51.67 -14.41 18.57
CA THR A 87 51.70 -12.94 18.77
C THR A 87 50.33 -12.34 19.06
N THR A 88 49.28 -13.16 19.09
CA THR A 88 47.90 -12.69 19.27
C THR A 88 47.54 -12.59 20.75
N TYR A 89 47.41 -11.35 21.24
CA TYR A 89 46.91 -11.04 22.57
C TYR A 89 45.46 -10.55 22.50
N ALA A 90 44.65 -10.87 23.51
CA ALA A 90 43.26 -10.40 23.61
C ALA A 90 42.81 -10.18 25.06
N CYS A 91 41.74 -9.39 25.21
CA CYS A 91 41.13 -9.03 26.49
C CYS A 91 39.83 -9.78 26.80
N CYS A 92 39.58 -10.91 26.14
CA CYS A 92 38.35 -11.68 26.34
C CYS A 92 38.61 -13.18 26.57
N SER A 93 37.63 -13.85 27.17
CA SER A 93 37.62 -15.31 27.35
C SER A 93 36.84 -16.00 26.22
N ALA A 94 37.04 -17.31 26.05
CA ALA A 94 36.31 -18.09 25.06
C ALA A 94 34.77 -18.05 25.26
N LYS A 95 34.31 -17.90 26.51
CA LYS A 95 32.88 -17.74 26.82
C LYS A 95 32.33 -16.42 26.27
N GLN A 96 33.07 -15.32 26.48
CA GLN A 96 32.69 -14.00 25.94
C GLN A 96 32.63 -14.02 24.41
N LEU A 97 33.54 -14.75 23.74
CA LEU A 97 33.50 -14.90 22.28
C LEU A 97 32.25 -15.65 21.79
N VAL A 98 31.90 -16.77 22.42
CA VAL A 98 30.67 -17.53 22.07
C VAL A 98 29.42 -16.69 22.34
N SER A 99 29.39 -15.98 23.46
CA SER A 99 28.30 -15.08 23.85
C SER A 99 28.15 -13.92 22.86
N LEU A 100 29.27 -13.34 22.41
CA LEU A 100 29.31 -12.29 21.39
C LEU A 100 28.82 -12.79 20.02
N GLU A 101 29.22 -14.00 19.61
CA GLU A 101 28.75 -14.61 18.36
C GLU A 101 27.23 -14.81 18.37
N ALA A 102 26.69 -15.31 19.49
CA ALA A 102 25.26 -15.47 19.68
C ALA A 102 24.51 -14.13 19.67
N SER A 103 25.02 -13.09 20.35
CA SER A 103 24.36 -11.78 20.40
C SER A 103 24.34 -11.07 19.03
N LEU A 104 25.33 -11.31 18.18
CA LEU A 104 25.43 -10.69 16.86
C LEU A 104 24.63 -11.46 15.78
N ALA A 105 24.06 -12.62 16.07
CA ALA A 105 23.43 -13.49 15.08
C ALA A 105 22.29 -12.80 14.29
N VAL A 106 21.39 -12.10 14.99
CA VAL A 106 20.26 -11.39 14.36
C VAL A 106 20.76 -10.26 13.46
N THR A 107 21.72 -9.47 13.93
CA THR A 107 22.26 -8.35 13.15
C THR A 107 23.09 -8.83 11.95
N LYS A 108 23.85 -9.93 12.11
CA LYS A 108 24.54 -10.58 10.99
C LYS A 108 23.54 -11.03 9.93
N ALA A 109 22.44 -11.67 10.32
CA ALA A 109 21.39 -12.07 9.38
C ALA A 109 20.78 -10.87 8.65
N LEU A 110 20.56 -9.76 9.35
CA LEU A 110 20.02 -8.52 8.79
C LEU A 110 20.98 -7.84 7.79
N LEU A 111 22.28 -7.81 8.09
CA LEU A 111 23.30 -7.11 7.31
C LEU A 111 24.00 -7.98 6.26
N ALA A 112 23.68 -9.28 6.21
CA ALA A 112 24.35 -10.30 5.37
C ALA A 112 24.40 -9.97 3.87
N ARG A 113 23.52 -9.09 3.38
CA ARG A 113 23.52 -8.63 1.98
C ARG A 113 24.77 -7.84 1.59
N CYS A 114 25.46 -7.24 2.56
CA CYS A 114 26.72 -6.52 2.34
C CYS A 114 27.77 -7.02 3.35
N PRO A 115 28.68 -7.93 2.94
CA PRO A 115 29.72 -8.48 3.82
C PRO A 115 30.60 -7.40 4.44
N ALA A 116 31.03 -6.39 3.66
CA ALA A 116 31.83 -5.28 4.19
C ALA A 116 31.17 -4.55 5.37
N CYS A 117 29.86 -4.30 5.28
CA CYS A 117 29.08 -3.73 6.37
C CYS A 117 29.05 -4.67 7.59
N THR A 118 28.76 -5.96 7.37
CA THR A 118 28.68 -6.95 8.45
C THR A 118 30.02 -7.07 9.17
N ASP A 119 31.12 -7.12 8.43
CA ASP A 119 32.46 -7.24 9.00
C ASP A 119 32.86 -5.98 9.77
N ASN A 120 32.54 -4.79 9.26
CA ASN A 120 32.78 -3.54 9.99
C ASN A 120 31.96 -3.47 11.28
N PHE A 121 30.71 -3.93 11.26
CA PHE A 121 29.85 -4.01 12.44
C PHE A 121 30.39 -4.99 13.49
N VAL A 122 30.76 -6.20 13.05
CA VAL A 122 31.38 -7.21 13.92
C VAL A 122 32.70 -6.72 14.48
N SER A 123 33.54 -6.08 13.65
CA SER A 123 34.83 -5.52 14.06
C SER A 123 34.67 -4.50 15.18
N LEU A 124 33.66 -3.63 15.12
CA LEU A 124 33.38 -2.64 16.16
C LEU A 124 33.12 -3.32 17.52
N HIS A 125 32.24 -4.32 17.55
CA HIS A 125 31.94 -5.07 18.78
C HIS A 125 33.13 -5.91 19.26
N CYS A 126 33.86 -6.55 18.34
CA CYS A 126 35.08 -7.28 18.64
C CYS A 126 36.15 -6.38 19.27
N HIS A 127 36.33 -5.14 18.79
CA HIS A 127 37.25 -4.20 19.42
C HIS A 127 36.82 -3.89 20.86
N ASN A 128 35.54 -3.57 21.09
CA ASN A 128 35.03 -3.28 22.43
C ASN A 128 35.23 -4.44 23.40
N THR A 129 35.03 -5.68 22.95
CA THR A 129 35.06 -6.86 23.83
C THR A 129 36.46 -7.45 23.98
N CYS A 130 37.24 -7.56 22.91
CA CYS A 130 38.42 -8.42 22.84
C CYS A 130 39.73 -7.72 22.50
N SER A 131 39.73 -6.43 22.12
CA SER A 131 40.96 -5.73 21.71
C SER A 131 42.06 -5.82 22.79
N PRO A 132 43.32 -6.16 22.45
CA PRO A 132 44.42 -6.18 23.42
C PRO A 132 44.73 -4.79 24.01
N ASN A 133 44.25 -3.73 23.34
CA ASN A 133 44.41 -2.33 23.74
C ASN A 133 43.09 -1.74 24.25
N GLN A 134 42.17 -2.55 24.77
CA GLN A 134 40.83 -2.13 25.22
C GLN A 134 40.86 -0.94 26.18
N SER A 135 41.81 -0.92 27.13
CA SER A 135 41.92 0.20 28.08
C SER A 135 42.24 1.54 27.40
N LEU A 136 42.76 1.58 26.16
CA LEU A 136 43.02 2.86 25.51
C LEU A 136 41.73 3.63 25.18
N PHE A 137 40.63 2.95 24.87
CA PHE A 137 39.40 3.61 24.37
C PHE A 137 38.14 3.26 25.15
N VAL A 138 38.24 2.39 26.17
CA VAL A 138 37.14 2.03 27.07
C VAL A 138 37.43 2.53 28.48
N ASN A 139 36.48 3.25 29.08
CA ASN A 139 36.53 3.72 30.45
C ASN A 139 35.33 3.22 31.24
N VAL A 140 35.54 2.44 32.30
CA VAL A 140 34.43 1.87 33.08
C VAL A 140 33.90 2.91 34.05
N THR A 141 32.59 3.16 34.00
CA THR A 141 31.94 4.21 34.81
C THR A 141 30.99 3.65 35.87
N ARG A 142 30.41 2.47 35.68
CA ARG A 142 29.48 1.85 36.64
C ARG A 142 29.69 0.35 36.76
N VAL A 143 29.72 -0.14 38.00
CA VAL A 143 29.83 -1.57 38.32
C VAL A 143 28.84 -2.01 39.39
N ALA A 144 28.39 -3.26 39.32
CA ALA A 144 27.55 -3.91 40.32
C ALA A 144 28.37 -4.91 41.16
N ARG A 145 28.29 -4.83 42.49
CA ARG A 145 29.02 -5.72 43.41
C ARG A 145 28.40 -7.12 43.42
N ARG A 146 29.24 -8.17 43.40
CA ARG A 146 28.83 -9.59 43.33
C ARG A 146 29.27 -10.40 44.55
N GLY A 147 28.89 -9.95 45.75
CA GLY A 147 29.26 -10.63 47.01
C GLY A 147 30.76 -10.56 47.34
N ASP A 148 31.12 -10.92 48.57
CA ASP A 148 32.50 -10.76 49.05
C ASP A 148 33.50 -11.65 48.29
N GLY A 149 34.59 -11.04 47.84
CA GLY A 149 35.72 -11.72 47.18
C GLY A 149 35.58 -11.97 45.67
N ARG A 150 34.47 -11.60 45.01
CA ARG A 150 34.32 -11.73 43.55
C ARG A 150 34.52 -10.37 42.86
N PRO A 151 35.09 -10.36 41.62
CA PRO A 151 35.22 -9.11 40.88
C PRO A 151 33.83 -8.52 40.58
N PRO A 152 33.69 -7.18 40.63
CA PRO A 152 32.42 -6.54 40.35
C PRO A 152 32.07 -6.65 38.86
N ALA A 153 30.78 -6.72 38.55
CA ALA A 153 30.28 -6.80 37.19
C ALA A 153 30.19 -5.41 36.56
N VAL A 154 30.66 -5.25 35.33
CA VAL A 154 30.56 -3.98 34.59
C VAL A 154 29.15 -3.81 34.04
N VAL A 155 28.46 -2.74 34.43
CA VAL A 155 27.07 -2.45 34.01
C VAL A 155 26.95 -1.19 33.17
N ALA A 156 27.94 -0.30 33.20
CA ALA A 156 28.07 0.77 32.21
C ALA A 156 29.54 1.15 31.96
N TYR A 157 29.84 1.54 30.73
CA TYR A 157 31.14 2.11 30.36
C TYR A 157 31.00 3.15 29.24
N GLU A 158 32.05 3.93 29.06
CA GLU A 158 32.20 4.91 28.00
C GLU A 158 33.21 4.41 26.97
N ALA A 159 32.91 4.60 25.68
CA ALA A 159 33.79 4.24 24.56
C ALA A 159 34.11 5.47 23.71
N PHE A 160 35.39 5.66 23.37
CA PHE A 160 35.90 6.84 22.68
C PHE A 160 36.41 6.50 21.28
N TYR A 161 35.75 7.03 20.25
CA TYR A 161 36.07 6.75 18.85
C TYR A 161 36.40 8.02 18.08
N GLN A 162 37.18 7.86 17.01
CA GLN A 162 37.35 8.93 16.04
C GLN A 162 36.07 9.11 15.20
N SER A 163 35.60 10.34 15.03
CA SER A 163 34.39 10.64 14.23
C SER A 163 34.43 10.04 12.81
N SER A 164 35.59 10.08 12.16
CA SER A 164 35.79 9.54 10.80
C SER A 164 35.73 8.01 10.75
N PHE A 165 36.15 7.32 11.81
CA PHE A 165 36.04 5.87 11.93
C PHE A 165 34.57 5.46 12.04
N ALA A 166 33.83 6.05 12.97
CA ALA A 166 32.41 5.76 13.17
C ALA A 166 31.56 6.10 11.93
N ARG A 167 31.85 7.23 11.25
CA ARG A 167 31.13 7.63 10.03
C ARG A 167 31.36 6.64 8.88
N ARG A 168 32.61 6.24 8.62
CA ARG A 168 32.90 5.24 7.56
C ARG A 168 32.23 3.89 7.84
N THR A 169 32.25 3.45 9.10
CA THR A 169 31.56 2.22 9.52
C THR A 169 30.06 2.33 9.28
N TYR A 170 29.42 3.43 9.69
CA TYR A 170 28.00 3.69 9.45
C TYR A 170 27.67 3.77 7.94
N ASP A 171 28.45 4.52 7.17
CA ASP A 171 28.20 4.73 5.74
C ASP A 171 28.27 3.43 4.95
N SER A 172 29.15 2.50 5.33
CA SER A 172 29.25 1.16 4.75
C SER A 172 27.96 0.33 4.90
N CYS A 173 27.13 0.65 5.91
CA CYS A 173 25.87 -0.03 6.22
C CYS A 173 24.61 0.78 5.88
N SER A 174 24.74 2.08 5.65
CA SER A 174 23.65 3.07 5.57
C SER A 174 22.57 2.76 4.53
N ARG A 175 22.89 1.97 3.49
CA ARG A 175 22.01 1.64 2.36
C ARG A 175 21.63 0.17 2.26
N VAL A 176 22.04 -0.67 3.20
CA VAL A 176 21.68 -2.09 3.22
C VAL A 176 20.17 -2.22 3.36
N ARG A 177 19.54 -2.99 2.46
CA ARG A 177 18.08 -3.12 2.39
C ARG A 177 17.57 -4.37 3.10
N VAL A 178 16.33 -4.32 3.54
CA VAL A 178 15.54 -5.48 3.98
C VAL A 178 14.46 -5.72 2.93
N PRO A 179 14.68 -6.64 1.95
CA PRO A 179 13.76 -6.79 0.82
C PRO A 179 12.32 -7.09 1.23
N ALA A 180 12.13 -7.97 2.23
CA ALA A 180 10.81 -8.39 2.71
C ALA A 180 9.97 -7.23 3.27
N ALA A 181 10.61 -6.19 3.82
CA ALA A 181 9.94 -5.03 4.37
C ALA A 181 10.06 -3.78 3.47
N ALA A 182 10.78 -3.88 2.34
CA ALA A 182 11.10 -2.75 1.45
C ALA A 182 11.72 -1.53 2.17
N THR A 183 12.44 -1.72 3.28
CA THR A 183 13.07 -0.66 4.08
C THR A 183 14.60 -0.81 4.16
N LEU A 184 15.27 0.13 4.83
CA LEU A 184 16.70 0.06 5.14
C LEU A 184 16.92 -0.62 6.48
N ALA A 185 17.92 -1.51 6.57
CA ALA A 185 18.30 -2.20 7.81
C ALA A 185 18.66 -1.23 8.93
N VAL A 186 19.34 -0.13 8.62
CA VAL A 186 19.65 0.93 9.59
C VAL A 186 18.39 1.53 10.23
N GLY A 187 17.24 1.49 9.54
CA GLY A 187 15.96 1.93 10.11
C GLY A 187 15.53 1.11 11.33
N THR A 188 15.94 -0.15 11.46
CA THR A 188 15.67 -1.00 12.64
C THR A 188 16.75 -0.87 13.71
N MET A 189 17.84 -0.14 13.43
CA MET A 189 19.03 -0.02 14.29
C MET A 189 19.25 1.41 14.79
N CYS A 190 18.27 2.30 14.66
CA CYS A 190 18.38 3.71 15.05
C CYS A 190 17.21 4.21 15.91
N GLY A 191 16.41 3.28 16.44
CA GLY A 191 15.23 3.56 17.27
C GLY A 191 14.29 4.60 16.66
N VAL A 192 13.89 5.58 17.48
CA VAL A 192 12.89 6.63 17.17
C VAL A 192 13.19 7.45 15.90
N TYR A 193 14.45 7.52 15.48
CA TYR A 193 14.88 8.34 14.34
C TYR A 193 14.59 7.68 12.99
N GLY A 194 14.34 6.36 12.98
CA GLY A 194 14.18 5.58 11.76
C GLY A 194 15.39 5.70 10.83
N SER A 195 15.21 5.34 9.55
CA SER A 195 16.30 5.43 8.56
C SER A 195 16.56 6.85 8.05
N ALA A 196 15.57 7.74 8.18
CA ALA A 196 15.62 9.09 7.61
C ALA A 196 16.53 10.04 8.38
N LEU A 197 16.47 9.94 9.71
CA LEU A 197 17.15 10.85 10.63
C LEU A 197 18.34 10.15 11.33
N CYS A 198 18.73 8.96 10.87
CA CYS A 198 19.87 8.27 11.45
C CYS A 198 21.20 8.83 10.97
N ASN A 199 22.16 8.84 11.88
CA ASN A 199 23.57 9.15 11.65
C ASN A 199 24.43 8.22 12.52
N ALA A 200 25.75 8.26 12.35
CA ALA A 200 26.67 7.39 13.09
C ALA A 200 26.52 7.49 14.62
N GLN A 201 26.32 8.70 15.17
CA GLN A 201 26.13 8.88 16.62
C GLN A 201 24.85 8.20 17.11
N ARG A 202 23.71 8.44 16.45
CA ARG A 202 22.41 7.87 16.83
C ARG A 202 22.39 6.36 16.69
N TRP A 203 23.03 5.84 15.64
CA TRP A 203 23.19 4.41 15.40
C TRP A 203 24.02 3.71 16.47
N LEU A 204 25.11 4.34 16.94
CA LEU A 204 25.91 3.83 18.04
C LEU A 204 25.18 3.94 19.38
N ASN A 205 24.54 5.09 19.65
CA ASN A 205 23.74 5.28 20.86
C ASN A 205 22.67 4.19 21.00
N PHE A 206 22.00 3.82 19.90
CA PHE A 206 21.03 2.72 19.91
C PHE A 206 21.66 1.38 20.31
N GLN A 207 22.89 1.08 19.89
CA GLN A 207 23.59 -0.16 20.27
C GLN A 207 24.00 -0.19 21.74
N GLY A 208 24.18 0.98 22.35
CA GLY A 208 24.56 1.13 23.77
C GLY A 208 23.39 1.41 24.71
N ASP A 209 22.15 1.49 24.20
CA ASP A 209 20.96 1.80 24.99
C ASP A 209 20.23 0.52 25.41
N THR A 210 20.24 0.20 26.70
CA THR A 210 19.57 -0.97 27.26
C THR A 210 18.03 -0.88 27.21
N GLY A 211 17.48 0.31 27.01
CA GLY A 211 16.03 0.54 26.90
C GLY A 211 15.38 -0.27 25.78
N ASN A 212 16.11 -0.47 24.66
CA ASN A 212 15.65 -1.23 23.51
C ASN A 212 15.45 -2.74 23.78
N GLY A 213 15.90 -3.26 24.93
CA GLY A 213 15.77 -4.66 25.31
C GLY A 213 16.68 -5.63 24.55
N LEU A 214 17.68 -5.12 23.82
CA LEU A 214 18.68 -5.87 23.06
C LEU A 214 20.10 -5.63 23.60
N ALA A 215 20.44 -4.41 24.03
CA ALA A 215 21.77 -4.11 24.57
C ALA A 215 21.92 -4.73 25.98
N PRO A 216 23.02 -5.47 26.26
CA PRO A 216 23.20 -6.16 27.55
C PRO A 216 23.67 -5.25 28.70
N LEU A 217 24.23 -4.08 28.38
CA LEU A 217 24.66 -3.05 29.32
C LEU A 217 24.71 -1.67 28.64
N ASP A 218 24.77 -0.61 29.44
CA ASP A 218 24.79 0.76 28.91
C ASP A 218 26.19 1.12 28.39
N ILE A 219 26.26 1.61 27.15
CA ILE A 219 27.50 2.08 26.54
C ILE A 219 27.31 3.49 26.01
N THR A 220 28.05 4.44 26.57
CA THR A 220 28.06 5.82 26.07
C THR A 220 29.17 5.97 25.03
N PHE A 221 28.80 6.29 23.80
CA PHE A 221 29.76 6.47 22.70
C PHE A 221 30.08 7.95 22.50
N TYR A 222 31.36 8.29 22.61
CA TYR A 222 31.88 9.62 22.29
C TYR A 222 32.60 9.60 20.95
N LEU A 223 32.06 10.34 19.98
CA LEU A 223 32.69 10.57 18.69
C LEU A 223 33.46 11.89 18.74
N LEU A 224 34.78 11.80 18.78
CA LEU A 224 35.68 12.93 18.93
C LEU A 224 36.51 13.12 17.66
N GLU A 225 36.82 14.38 17.35
CA GLU A 225 37.73 14.71 16.26
C GLU A 225 39.19 14.39 16.67
N PRO A 226 40.10 14.05 15.73
CA PRO A 226 41.46 13.62 16.04
C PRO A 226 42.33 14.62 16.83
N GLY A 227 41.91 15.89 16.96
CA GLY A 227 42.57 16.89 17.81
C GLY A 227 41.98 17.04 19.22
N GLN A 228 40.89 16.34 19.54
CA GLN A 228 40.25 16.37 20.85
C GLN A 228 40.70 15.16 21.67
N THR A 229 41.31 15.42 22.83
CA THR A 229 41.72 14.35 23.76
C THR A 229 40.77 14.29 24.95
N PRO A 230 40.17 13.14 25.27
CA PRO A 230 39.28 12.98 26.42
C PRO A 230 40.01 13.07 27.78
N GLY A 231 41.35 13.17 27.79
CA GLY A 231 42.18 13.20 29.00
C GLY A 231 42.55 11.80 29.52
N SER A 232 43.31 11.73 30.61
CA SER A 232 43.58 10.49 31.36
C SER A 232 44.24 9.33 30.60
N GLY A 233 45.01 9.60 29.54
CA GLY A 233 45.71 8.57 28.75
C GLY A 233 44.81 7.80 27.78
N VAL A 234 43.54 8.17 27.68
CA VAL A 234 42.56 7.60 26.73
C VAL A 234 42.86 8.10 25.32
N GLN A 235 42.84 7.20 24.35
CA GLN A 235 43.05 7.43 22.92
C GLN A 235 41.81 7.03 22.13
N LEU A 236 41.61 7.68 20.99
CA LEU A 236 40.46 7.40 20.13
C LEU A 236 40.71 6.12 19.31
N LEU A 237 39.75 5.20 19.32
CA LEU A 237 39.80 4.05 18.41
C LEU A 237 39.67 4.53 16.95
N ASN A 238 40.61 4.11 16.12
CA ASN A 238 40.58 4.28 14.68
C ASN A 238 41.08 2.98 14.03
N GLY A 239 40.18 1.98 13.97
CA GLY A 239 40.45 0.70 13.35
C GLY A 239 40.35 0.75 11.83
N GLU A 240 40.75 -0.34 11.17
CA GLU A 240 40.53 -0.54 9.75
C GLU A 240 39.05 -0.72 9.44
N VAL A 241 38.57 -0.09 8.36
CA VAL A 241 37.18 -0.16 7.89
C VAL A 241 37.20 -0.52 6.41
N ALA A 242 36.58 -1.65 6.06
CA ALA A 242 36.48 -2.09 4.67
C ALA A 242 35.45 -1.23 3.93
N PRO A 243 35.81 -0.57 2.82
CA PRO A 243 34.85 0.12 1.95
C PRO A 243 33.83 -0.85 1.36
N CYS A 244 32.58 -0.41 1.19
CA CYS A 244 31.54 -1.28 0.64
C CYS A 244 31.64 -1.50 -0.88
N ASN A 245 32.40 -0.66 -1.58
CA ASN A 245 32.65 -0.72 -3.03
C ASN A 245 33.89 -1.54 -3.41
N GLU A 246 34.65 -2.06 -2.45
CA GLU A 246 35.86 -2.86 -2.69
C GLU A 246 35.64 -4.33 -2.29
N SER A 247 36.29 -5.24 -3.01
CA SER A 247 36.34 -6.66 -2.63
C SER A 247 37.33 -6.87 -1.50
N GLN A 248 37.01 -7.77 -0.56
CA GLN A 248 37.93 -8.09 0.53
C GLN A 248 38.97 -9.14 0.13
N ALA A 249 40.09 -9.16 0.87
CA ALA A 249 41.23 -10.05 0.63
C ALA A 249 40.87 -11.55 0.67
N ASP A 250 39.83 -11.93 1.39
CA ASP A 250 39.34 -13.31 1.50
C ASP A 250 38.48 -13.78 0.31
N GLY A 251 38.41 -12.97 -0.77
CA GLY A 251 37.64 -13.28 -1.98
C GLY A 251 36.16 -12.91 -1.90
N ALA A 252 35.73 -12.24 -0.81
CA ALA A 252 34.38 -11.72 -0.70
C ALA A 252 34.15 -10.57 -1.68
N ALA A 253 33.08 -10.68 -2.48
CA ALA A 253 32.72 -9.68 -3.48
C ALA A 253 32.33 -8.34 -2.85
N ALA A 254 32.58 -7.25 -3.58
CA ALA A 254 32.10 -5.92 -3.22
C ALA A 254 30.56 -5.89 -3.12
N CYS A 255 30.03 -4.99 -2.28
CA CYS A 255 28.59 -4.86 -2.09
C CYS A 255 27.90 -4.28 -3.33
N SER A 256 26.69 -4.76 -3.60
CA SER A 256 25.89 -4.28 -4.74
C SER A 256 25.47 -2.80 -4.57
N CYS A 257 25.27 -2.10 -5.68
CA CYS A 257 24.77 -0.72 -5.70
C CYS A 257 23.42 -0.54 -4.94
N GLN A 258 22.60 -1.59 -4.87
CA GLN A 258 21.32 -1.53 -4.14
C GLN A 258 21.52 -1.40 -2.62
N ASP A 259 22.62 -1.97 -2.11
CA ASP A 259 22.97 -2.05 -0.70
C ASP A 259 24.11 -1.09 -0.30
N CYS A 260 24.86 -0.56 -1.28
CA CYS A 260 25.96 0.40 -1.11
C CYS A 260 25.94 1.43 -2.25
N ALA A 261 25.57 2.68 -1.96
CA ALA A 261 25.48 3.73 -2.99
C ALA A 261 26.84 4.06 -3.65
N ALA A 262 27.96 3.83 -2.96
CA ALA A 262 29.30 4.07 -3.49
C ALA A 262 29.68 3.10 -4.63
N SER A 263 28.98 1.97 -4.76
CA SER A 263 29.16 1.02 -5.86
C SER A 263 28.34 1.38 -7.11
N CYS A 264 27.53 2.44 -7.08
CA CYS A 264 26.64 2.79 -8.17
C CYS A 264 27.35 3.62 -9.26
N PRO A 265 27.21 3.27 -10.55
CA PRO A 265 27.59 4.18 -11.62
C PRO A 265 26.66 5.40 -11.64
N ALA A 266 27.19 6.56 -12.00
CA ALA A 266 26.36 7.76 -12.21
C ALA A 266 25.59 7.61 -13.53
N ILE A 267 24.26 7.43 -13.45
CA ILE A 267 23.37 7.33 -14.62
C ILE A 267 22.55 8.62 -14.74
N ALA A 268 22.46 9.18 -15.95
CA ALA A 268 21.60 10.32 -16.23
C ALA A 268 20.13 9.95 -16.01
N ARG A 269 19.33 10.86 -15.46
CA ARG A 269 17.90 10.60 -15.22
C ARG A 269 17.19 10.27 -16.54
N PRO A 270 16.42 9.17 -16.63
CA PRO A 270 15.63 8.86 -17.81
C PRO A 270 14.70 10.02 -18.14
N GLN A 271 14.59 10.37 -19.42
CA GLN A 271 13.58 11.32 -19.89
C GLN A 271 12.21 10.67 -19.75
N ALA A 272 11.22 11.44 -19.29
CA ALA A 272 9.84 10.96 -19.24
C ALA A 272 9.38 10.58 -20.64
N LEU A 273 8.80 9.38 -20.78
CA LEU A 273 8.15 8.99 -22.02
C LEU A 273 6.93 9.89 -22.24
N ASP A 274 6.73 10.30 -23.49
CA ASP A 274 5.57 11.08 -23.87
C ASP A 274 4.32 10.19 -23.85
N ALA A 275 3.32 10.57 -23.05
CA ALA A 275 2.06 9.85 -22.93
C ALA A 275 1.05 10.23 -24.02
N THR A 276 1.40 11.15 -24.92
CA THR A 276 0.51 11.50 -26.03
C THR A 276 0.36 10.33 -26.99
N PHE A 277 -0.87 10.16 -27.48
CA PHE A 277 -1.18 9.14 -28.47
C PHE A 277 -0.48 9.47 -29.79
N TYR A 278 0.56 8.71 -30.15
CA TYR A 278 1.30 8.83 -31.40
C TYR A 278 0.94 7.72 -32.38
N MET A 279 0.93 8.05 -33.68
CA MET A 279 0.89 7.08 -34.77
C MET A 279 2.15 7.29 -35.62
N GLY A 280 3.12 6.38 -35.51
CA GLY A 280 4.44 6.55 -36.12
C GLY A 280 5.19 7.74 -35.52
N ARG A 281 5.42 8.80 -36.31
CA ARG A 281 6.17 10.01 -35.90
C ARG A 281 5.29 11.24 -35.66
N MET A 282 3.97 11.10 -35.73
CA MET A 282 3.03 12.21 -35.63
C MET A 282 1.98 11.95 -34.56
N ALA A 283 1.49 13.00 -33.92
CA ALA A 283 0.39 12.88 -32.97
C ALA A 283 -0.79 12.20 -33.66
N GLY A 284 -1.30 11.12 -33.07
CA GLY A 284 -2.33 10.26 -33.65
C GLY A 284 -3.63 11.02 -33.96
N GLY A 285 -3.97 12.03 -33.15
CA GLY A 285 -5.08 12.94 -33.45
C GLY A 285 -4.89 13.71 -34.76
N LEU A 286 -3.69 14.24 -35.02
CA LEU A 286 -3.37 14.92 -36.27
C LEU A 286 -3.36 13.94 -37.45
N ALA A 287 -2.83 12.73 -37.25
CA ALA A 287 -2.85 11.67 -38.26
C ALA A 287 -4.27 11.32 -38.68
N LEU A 288 -5.17 11.18 -37.69
CA LEU A 288 -6.58 10.90 -37.91
C LEU A 288 -7.25 12.04 -38.68
N VAL A 289 -6.99 13.30 -38.30
CA VAL A 289 -7.53 14.47 -39.01
C VAL A 289 -7.08 14.50 -40.47
N ILE A 290 -5.79 14.28 -40.73
CA ILE A 290 -5.26 14.25 -42.10
C ILE A 290 -5.86 13.08 -42.90
N ALA A 291 -5.99 11.90 -42.29
CA ALA A 291 -6.61 10.74 -42.93
C ALA A 291 -8.09 11.01 -43.29
N LEU A 292 -8.86 11.59 -42.37
CA LEU A 292 -10.27 11.92 -42.59
C LEU A 292 -10.43 13.05 -43.64
N CYS A 293 -9.63 14.11 -43.55
CA CYS A 293 -9.66 15.21 -44.53
C CYS A 293 -9.24 14.76 -45.92
N SER A 294 -8.23 13.89 -46.04
CA SER A 294 -7.80 13.34 -47.33
C SER A 294 -8.85 12.40 -47.92
N ALA A 295 -9.46 11.52 -47.11
CA ALA A 295 -10.59 10.69 -47.55
C ALA A 295 -11.76 11.55 -48.05
N PHE A 296 -12.09 12.62 -47.32
CA PHE A 296 -13.15 13.57 -47.71
C PHE A 296 -12.80 14.35 -49.00
N ALA A 297 -11.55 14.77 -49.16
CA ALA A 297 -11.07 15.43 -50.36
C ALA A 297 -11.12 14.50 -51.59
N VAL A 298 -10.75 13.23 -51.43
CA VAL A 298 -10.83 12.22 -52.50
C VAL A 298 -12.29 11.96 -52.87
N LEU A 299 -13.17 11.80 -51.88
CA LEU A 299 -14.61 11.61 -52.11
C LEU A 299 -15.21 12.80 -52.87
N THR A 300 -14.89 14.04 -52.46
CA THR A 300 -15.39 15.24 -53.12
C THR A 300 -14.82 15.41 -54.54
N ALA A 301 -13.54 15.12 -54.75
CA ALA A 301 -12.92 15.11 -56.07
C ALA A 301 -13.56 14.06 -57.00
N PHE A 302 -13.88 12.87 -56.49
CA PHE A 302 -14.58 11.83 -57.25
C PHE A 302 -16.00 12.25 -57.64
N LEU A 303 -16.73 12.90 -56.73
CA LEU A 303 -18.11 13.36 -56.99
C LEU A 303 -18.19 14.58 -57.91
N VAL A 304 -17.23 15.51 -57.81
CA VAL A 304 -17.24 16.80 -58.52
C VAL A 304 -16.39 16.77 -59.80
N GLY A 305 -15.34 15.95 -59.84
CA GLY A 305 -14.42 15.81 -60.98
C GLY A 305 -15.11 15.54 -62.33
N PRO A 306 -16.07 14.59 -62.42
CA PRO A 306 -16.83 14.35 -63.65
C PRO A 306 -17.68 15.55 -64.08
N ARG A 307 -18.21 16.32 -63.12
CA ARG A 307 -19.04 17.51 -63.37
C ARG A 307 -18.21 18.71 -63.83
N LEU A 308 -16.99 18.88 -63.32
CA LEU A 308 -16.06 19.92 -63.76
C LEU A 308 -15.40 19.57 -65.10
N ALA A 309 -15.04 18.31 -65.34
CA ALA A 309 -14.52 17.84 -66.64
C ALA A 309 -15.56 18.01 -67.76
N SER A 310 -16.83 17.74 -67.47
CA SER A 310 -17.97 18.02 -68.38
C SER A 310 -18.11 19.51 -68.73
N ARG A 311 -17.79 20.42 -67.78
CA ARG A 311 -17.82 21.88 -68.02
C ARG A 311 -16.61 22.38 -68.80
N TRP A 312 -15.41 21.85 -68.57
CA TRP A 312 -14.21 22.24 -69.32
C TRP A 312 -14.11 21.63 -70.73
N GLY A 313 -14.81 20.52 -70.99
CA GLY A 313 -14.93 19.91 -72.33
C GLY A 313 -15.85 20.66 -73.31
N LYS A 314 -16.59 21.69 -72.89
CA LYS A 314 -17.46 22.51 -73.77
C LYS A 314 -16.66 23.59 -74.53
N GLY A 315 -15.55 23.19 -75.13
CA GLY A 315 -14.68 24.01 -75.97
C GLY A 315 -14.39 23.41 -77.34
N LYS A 316 -15.25 22.52 -77.89
CA LYS A 316 -15.39 22.23 -79.33
C LYS A 316 -16.51 21.20 -79.58
N MET A 317 -17.60 21.68 -80.16
CA MET A 317 -18.61 21.02 -81.01
C MET A 317 -18.92 19.51 -80.84
N ARG A 318 -20.16 19.20 -80.44
CA ARG A 318 -21.27 18.59 -81.23
C ARG A 318 -22.22 17.91 -80.23
N ASP A 319 -23.50 18.26 -80.24
CA ASP A 319 -24.53 17.61 -79.41
C ASP A 319 -24.50 16.09 -79.61
N PRO A 320 -24.19 15.29 -78.57
CA PRO A 320 -24.59 13.91 -78.55
C PRO A 320 -26.00 13.88 -77.95
N THR A 321 -26.93 13.28 -78.69
CA THR A 321 -28.20 12.75 -78.21
C THR A 321 -28.11 12.30 -76.75
N VAL A 322 -29.01 12.81 -75.91
CA VAL A 322 -29.18 12.45 -74.50
C VAL A 322 -29.51 10.95 -74.41
N GLY A 323 -28.48 10.11 -74.50
CA GLY A 323 -28.54 8.70 -74.17
C GLY A 323 -28.45 8.60 -72.66
N THR A 324 -29.55 8.19 -72.03
CA THR A 324 -29.59 7.84 -70.60
C THR A 324 -28.40 6.94 -70.24
N SER A 325 -27.60 7.38 -69.26
CA SER A 325 -26.42 6.66 -68.77
C SER A 325 -26.79 5.22 -68.39
N LEU A 326 -25.91 4.25 -68.64
CA LEU A 326 -26.10 2.86 -68.20
C LEU A 326 -26.41 2.77 -66.69
N SER A 327 -25.83 3.67 -65.89
CA SER A 327 -26.13 3.84 -64.46
C SER A 327 -27.58 4.28 -64.23
N ASP A 328 -28.09 5.24 -65.01
CA ASP A 328 -29.46 5.74 -64.87
C ASP A 328 -30.47 4.69 -65.32
N LYS A 329 -30.15 3.91 -66.36
CA LYS A 329 -30.96 2.76 -66.80
C LYS A 329 -30.97 1.63 -65.79
N LEU A 330 -29.81 1.31 -65.19
CA LEU A 330 -29.71 0.29 -64.14
C LEU A 330 -30.46 0.74 -62.88
N SER A 331 -30.31 2.00 -62.49
CA SER A 331 -31.04 2.62 -61.37
C SER A 331 -32.56 2.61 -61.61
N LEU A 332 -33.04 3.03 -62.78
CA LEU A 332 -34.47 2.91 -63.10
C LEU A 332 -34.94 1.46 -63.11
N SER A 333 -34.11 0.54 -63.60
CA SER A 333 -34.44 -0.88 -63.63
C SER A 333 -34.52 -1.49 -62.23
N THR A 334 -33.60 -1.14 -61.32
CA THR A 334 -33.63 -1.61 -59.94
C THR A 334 -34.78 -0.95 -59.18
N HIS A 335 -34.99 0.36 -59.31
CA HIS A 335 -36.14 1.05 -58.71
C HIS A 335 -37.48 0.46 -59.18
N SER A 336 -37.65 0.23 -60.49
CA SER A 336 -38.87 -0.37 -61.02
C SER A 336 -39.05 -1.82 -60.59
N LEU A 337 -37.98 -2.60 -60.47
CA LEU A 337 -38.02 -3.97 -59.95
C LEU A 337 -38.43 -3.99 -58.47
N LEU A 338 -37.77 -3.21 -57.61
CA LEU A 338 -38.11 -3.12 -56.19
C LEU A 338 -39.54 -2.59 -56.01
N SER A 339 -39.94 -1.57 -56.78
CA SER A 339 -41.30 -1.03 -56.73
C SER A 339 -42.34 -2.09 -57.07
N ARG A 340 -42.17 -2.83 -58.18
CA ARG A 340 -43.08 -3.94 -58.53
C ARG A 340 -43.11 -5.03 -57.47
N CYS A 341 -41.95 -5.39 -56.91
CA CYS A 341 -41.85 -6.40 -55.87
C CYS A 341 -42.57 -5.97 -54.58
N PHE A 342 -42.33 -4.75 -54.10
CA PHE A 342 -42.98 -4.22 -52.90
C PHE A 342 -44.47 -3.93 -53.12
N GLN A 343 -44.88 -3.53 -54.32
CA GLN A 343 -46.31 -3.42 -54.66
C GLN A 343 -46.99 -4.79 -54.64
N GLY A 344 -46.36 -5.82 -55.23
CA GLY A 344 -46.87 -7.19 -55.20
C GLY A 344 -46.95 -7.75 -53.77
N TRP A 345 -45.90 -7.55 -52.98
CA TRP A 345 -45.87 -7.94 -51.57
C TRP A 345 -46.89 -7.18 -50.72
N GLY A 346 -46.95 -5.86 -50.86
CA GLY A 346 -47.87 -5.00 -50.11
C GLY A 346 -49.33 -5.28 -50.41
N THR A 347 -49.68 -5.51 -51.68
CA THR A 347 -51.04 -5.92 -52.08
C THR A 347 -51.41 -7.29 -51.53
N TRP A 348 -50.47 -8.24 -51.52
CA TRP A 348 -50.68 -9.55 -50.91
C TRP A 348 -50.91 -9.44 -49.39
N VAL A 349 -50.06 -8.71 -48.66
CA VAL A 349 -50.21 -8.47 -47.21
C VAL A 349 -51.53 -7.75 -46.89
N ALA A 350 -51.90 -6.74 -47.68
CA ALA A 350 -53.15 -5.99 -47.50
C ALA A 350 -54.40 -6.83 -47.80
N SER A 351 -54.29 -7.86 -48.66
CA SER A 351 -55.40 -8.78 -48.96
C SER A 351 -55.67 -9.81 -47.86
N TRP A 352 -54.68 -10.13 -47.01
CA TRP A 352 -54.80 -11.11 -45.91
C TRP A 352 -54.28 -10.57 -44.55
N PRO A 353 -54.83 -9.44 -44.04
CA PRO A 353 -54.24 -8.74 -42.91
C PRO A 353 -54.30 -9.54 -41.60
N LEU A 354 -55.42 -10.24 -41.33
CA LEU A 354 -55.59 -11.01 -40.09
C LEU A 354 -54.62 -12.19 -40.01
N SER A 355 -54.45 -12.94 -41.10
CA SER A 355 -53.53 -14.08 -41.15
C SER A 355 -52.08 -13.65 -40.94
N VAL A 356 -51.64 -12.56 -41.61
CA VAL A 356 -50.27 -12.03 -41.45
C VAL A 356 -50.03 -11.54 -40.03
N LEU A 357 -51.00 -10.85 -39.43
CA LEU A 357 -50.90 -10.33 -38.07
C LEU A 357 -50.81 -11.47 -37.03
N LEU A 358 -51.63 -12.51 -37.17
CA LEU A 358 -51.58 -13.69 -36.30
C LEU A 358 -50.25 -14.43 -36.40
N VAL A 359 -49.73 -14.65 -37.62
CA VAL A 359 -48.43 -15.28 -37.83
C VAL A 359 -47.31 -14.44 -37.22
N SER A 360 -47.34 -13.12 -37.42
CA SER A 360 -46.33 -12.19 -36.87
C SER A 360 -46.32 -12.20 -35.35
N ILE A 361 -47.49 -12.17 -34.71
CA ILE A 361 -47.60 -12.27 -33.24
C ILE A 361 -47.08 -13.63 -32.76
N ALA A 362 -47.44 -14.73 -33.42
CA ALA A 362 -46.98 -16.06 -33.05
C ALA A 362 -45.44 -16.17 -33.09
N VAL A 363 -44.82 -15.59 -34.12
CA VAL A 363 -43.36 -15.53 -34.26
C VAL A 363 -42.72 -14.70 -33.15
N VAL A 364 -43.25 -13.51 -32.87
CA VAL A 364 -42.75 -12.66 -31.78
C VAL A 364 -42.85 -13.38 -30.44
N VAL A 365 -44.02 -13.95 -30.11
CA VAL A 365 -44.23 -14.68 -28.85
C VAL A 365 -43.28 -15.88 -28.73
N ALA A 366 -43.08 -16.64 -29.81
CA ALA A 366 -42.17 -17.77 -29.81
C ALA A 366 -40.72 -17.36 -29.49
N PHE A 367 -40.22 -16.28 -30.10
CA PHE A 367 -38.88 -15.79 -29.81
C PHE A 367 -38.76 -15.10 -28.45
N SER A 368 -39.75 -14.31 -28.05
CA SER A 368 -39.77 -13.65 -26.73
C SER A 368 -39.87 -14.65 -25.57
N GLY A 369 -40.37 -15.88 -25.81
CA GLY A 369 -40.34 -16.96 -24.82
C GLY A 369 -38.94 -17.30 -24.30
N GLY A 370 -37.90 -17.01 -25.08
CA GLY A 370 -36.50 -17.20 -24.68
C GLY A 370 -36.06 -16.30 -23.52
N LEU A 371 -36.79 -15.23 -23.21
CA LEU A 371 -36.53 -14.37 -22.04
C LEU A 371 -36.58 -15.14 -20.71
N ALA A 372 -37.27 -16.29 -20.66
CA ALA A 372 -37.30 -17.15 -19.48
C ALA A 372 -35.94 -17.76 -19.12
N PHE A 373 -35.02 -17.85 -20.09
CA PHE A 373 -33.67 -18.39 -19.92
C PHE A 373 -32.59 -17.29 -19.85
N MET A 374 -33.00 -16.02 -19.70
CA MET A 374 -32.09 -14.89 -19.77
C MET A 374 -31.18 -14.87 -18.54
N GLU A 375 -29.87 -14.97 -18.78
CA GLU A 375 -28.84 -14.76 -17.76
C GLU A 375 -28.27 -13.34 -17.86
N LEU A 376 -28.09 -12.70 -16.70
CA LEU A 376 -27.54 -11.35 -16.59
C LEU A 376 -26.14 -11.40 -15.97
N THR A 377 -25.14 -10.88 -16.71
CA THR A 377 -23.78 -10.71 -16.19
C THR A 377 -23.65 -9.36 -15.50
N THR A 378 -23.33 -9.37 -14.21
CA THR A 378 -23.13 -8.17 -13.38
C THR A 378 -21.65 -7.89 -13.05
N ASP A 379 -20.77 -8.89 -13.21
CA ASP A 379 -19.35 -8.74 -12.93
C ASP A 379 -18.70 -7.75 -13.92
N PRO A 380 -18.14 -6.62 -13.44
CA PRO A 380 -17.48 -5.66 -14.32
C PRO A 380 -16.28 -6.25 -15.06
N VAL A 381 -15.54 -7.21 -14.50
CA VAL A 381 -14.39 -7.78 -15.18
C VAL A 381 -14.85 -8.55 -16.42
N GLU A 382 -15.95 -9.30 -16.33
CA GLU A 382 -16.56 -10.02 -17.47
C GLU A 382 -17.11 -9.05 -18.52
N LEU A 383 -17.68 -7.92 -18.11
CA LEU A 383 -18.23 -6.92 -19.03
C LEU A 383 -17.17 -6.09 -19.76
N TRP A 384 -16.08 -5.73 -19.08
CA TRP A 384 -15.12 -4.72 -19.57
C TRP A 384 -13.82 -5.29 -20.13
N SER A 385 -13.63 -6.61 -20.11
CA SER A 385 -12.42 -7.24 -20.65
C SER A 385 -12.74 -8.43 -21.55
N ALA A 386 -12.08 -8.48 -22.72
CA ALA A 386 -12.25 -9.60 -23.62
C ALA A 386 -11.66 -10.89 -22.99
N PRO A 387 -12.36 -12.03 -23.05
CA PRO A 387 -11.95 -13.26 -22.38
C PRO A 387 -10.61 -13.80 -22.88
N SER A 388 -10.27 -13.53 -24.15
CA SER A 388 -9.01 -13.95 -24.78
C SER A 388 -7.92 -12.88 -24.76
N SER A 389 -8.11 -11.77 -24.05
CA SER A 389 -7.12 -10.70 -23.94
C SER A 389 -5.86 -11.14 -23.18
N GLN A 390 -4.73 -10.49 -23.46
CA GLN A 390 -3.47 -10.77 -22.76
C GLN A 390 -3.62 -10.59 -21.24
N ALA A 391 -4.24 -9.50 -20.80
CA ALA A 391 -4.46 -9.22 -19.38
C ALA A 391 -5.30 -10.33 -18.69
N ARG A 392 -6.29 -10.90 -19.39
CA ARG A 392 -7.07 -12.04 -18.86
C ARG A 392 -6.23 -13.30 -18.71
N ARG A 393 -5.35 -13.60 -19.67
CA ARG A 393 -4.42 -14.75 -19.57
C ARG A 393 -3.43 -14.59 -18.43
N GLU A 394 -2.90 -13.37 -18.24
CA GLU A 394 -2.00 -13.05 -17.12
C GLU A 394 -2.71 -13.17 -15.77
N LYS A 395 -3.96 -12.68 -15.67
CA LYS A 395 -4.80 -12.84 -14.49
C LYS A 395 -5.10 -14.32 -14.19
N GLU A 396 -5.51 -15.08 -15.19
CA GLU A 396 -5.80 -16.52 -15.03
C GLU A 396 -4.56 -17.28 -14.56
N PHE A 397 -3.40 -16.99 -15.15
CA PHE A 397 -2.13 -17.56 -14.69
C PHE A 397 -1.84 -17.19 -13.23
N HIS A 398 -2.03 -15.93 -12.83
CA HIS A 398 -1.82 -15.47 -11.45
C HIS A 398 -2.76 -16.19 -10.48
N ASP A 399 -4.06 -16.21 -10.77
CA ASP A 399 -5.07 -16.81 -9.89
C ASP A 399 -4.84 -18.32 -9.71
N GLN A 400 -4.38 -19.03 -10.75
CA GLN A 400 -4.08 -20.45 -10.68
C GLN A 400 -2.85 -20.77 -9.80
N HIS A 401 -1.82 -19.94 -9.82
CA HIS A 401 -0.54 -20.23 -9.12
C HIS A 401 -0.45 -19.61 -7.72
N PHE A 402 -1.09 -18.46 -7.51
CA PHE A 402 -1.00 -17.69 -6.27
C PHE A 402 -2.34 -17.57 -5.53
N GLY A 403 -3.44 -18.04 -6.14
CA GLY A 403 -4.79 -17.73 -5.71
C GLY A 403 -5.23 -16.35 -6.21
N PRO A 404 -6.55 -16.08 -6.20
CA PRO A 404 -7.07 -14.77 -6.58
C PRO A 404 -6.63 -13.68 -5.61
N PHE A 405 -6.40 -12.48 -6.14
CA PHE A 405 -6.03 -11.33 -5.33
C PHE A 405 -7.10 -11.01 -4.27
N LEU A 406 -6.65 -10.60 -3.09
CA LEU A 406 -7.48 -10.34 -1.90
C LEU A 406 -8.57 -9.28 -2.15
N ARG A 407 -9.67 -9.37 -1.41
CA ARG A 407 -10.74 -8.37 -1.43
C ARG A 407 -10.45 -7.29 -0.39
N THR A 408 -10.53 -6.02 -0.77
CA THR A 408 -10.17 -4.91 0.12
C THR A 408 -11.39 -4.11 0.54
N ASN A 409 -11.62 -3.99 1.85
CA ASN A 409 -12.65 -3.13 2.41
C ASN A 409 -11.97 -2.02 3.20
N GLN A 410 -12.20 -0.77 2.81
CA GLN A 410 -11.44 0.37 3.35
C GLN A 410 -12.37 1.45 3.90
N VAL A 411 -11.96 2.03 5.02
CA VAL A 411 -12.58 3.19 5.67
C VAL A 411 -11.54 4.29 5.78
N ILE A 412 -11.92 5.48 5.32
CA ILE A 412 -11.13 6.71 5.43
C ILE A 412 -11.93 7.70 6.27
N LEU A 413 -11.35 8.13 7.38
CA LEU A 413 -11.97 9.08 8.31
C LEU A 413 -11.13 10.35 8.41
N THR A 414 -11.79 11.51 8.28
CA THR A 414 -11.19 12.83 8.50
C THR A 414 -11.99 13.64 9.51
N ALA A 415 -11.32 14.57 10.19
CA ALA A 415 -11.92 15.46 11.20
C ALA A 415 -11.63 16.94 10.87
N PRO A 416 -12.20 17.49 9.78
CA PRO A 416 -11.82 18.80 9.25
C PRO A 416 -12.15 19.97 10.17
N THR A 417 -13.13 19.82 11.06
CA THR A 417 -13.58 20.86 11.99
C THR A 417 -12.70 20.99 13.23
N ARG A 418 -11.74 20.06 13.44
CA ARG A 418 -10.89 20.05 14.62
C ARG A 418 -9.53 20.71 14.38
N PRO A 419 -9.12 21.67 15.25
CA PRO A 419 -7.81 22.27 15.14
C PRO A 419 -6.71 21.27 15.53
N GLY A 420 -5.55 21.42 14.91
CA GLY A 420 -4.33 20.72 15.32
C GLY A 420 -3.81 21.22 16.67
N SER A 421 -2.87 20.45 17.24
CA SER A 421 -2.19 20.78 18.49
C SER A 421 -0.68 20.65 18.34
N SER A 422 0.10 21.36 19.16
CA SER A 422 1.54 21.16 19.24
C SER A 422 1.88 20.25 20.42
N TYR A 423 2.86 19.37 20.22
CA TYR A 423 3.33 18.42 21.21
C TYR A 423 4.86 18.45 21.26
N ASN A 424 5.42 18.58 22.45
CA ASN A 424 6.88 18.59 22.63
C ASN A 424 7.35 17.21 23.10
N SER A 425 7.77 16.37 22.14
CA SER A 425 8.29 15.02 22.42
C SER A 425 9.65 15.10 23.09
N LEU A 426 9.87 14.26 24.11
CA LEU A 426 11.18 14.14 24.78
C LEU A 426 12.29 13.70 23.81
N LEU A 427 11.96 12.89 22.79
CA LEU A 427 12.92 12.29 21.88
C LEU A 427 13.13 13.09 20.59
N LEU A 428 12.06 13.74 20.09
CA LEU A 428 12.03 14.38 18.77
C LEU A 428 11.82 15.89 18.80
N GLY A 429 11.61 16.48 19.99
CA GLY A 429 11.31 17.89 20.17
C GLY A 429 9.89 18.28 19.73
N PRO A 430 9.64 19.55 19.40
CA PRO A 430 8.30 20.04 19.07
C PRO A 430 7.80 19.47 17.73
N LYS A 431 6.56 18.97 17.74
CA LYS A 431 5.84 18.38 16.62
C LYS A 431 4.41 18.89 16.55
N ASN A 432 3.92 19.10 15.33
CA ASN A 432 2.51 19.43 15.10
C ASN A 432 1.72 18.14 14.91
N PHE A 433 0.55 18.10 15.53
CA PHE A 433 -0.42 17.02 15.43
C PHE A 433 -1.71 17.54 14.82
N SER A 434 -2.20 16.85 13.79
CA SER A 434 -3.50 17.13 13.19
C SER A 434 -4.64 16.83 14.17
N GLY A 435 -5.77 17.53 14.02
CA GLY A 435 -6.96 17.34 14.84
C GLY A 435 -7.60 15.95 14.70
N VAL A 436 -7.31 15.23 13.61
CA VAL A 436 -7.76 13.84 13.41
C VAL A 436 -7.06 12.84 14.34
N LEU A 437 -5.85 13.18 14.82
CA LEU A 437 -5.09 12.38 15.76
C LEU A 437 -5.43 12.72 17.23
N ALA A 438 -6.53 13.43 17.48
CA ALA A 438 -6.97 13.69 18.85
C ALA A 438 -7.35 12.36 19.56
N PRO A 439 -7.02 12.21 20.85
CA PRO A 439 -7.16 10.94 21.56
C PRO A 439 -8.60 10.42 21.62
N ASP A 440 -9.58 11.30 21.71
CA ASP A 440 -11.00 10.94 21.69
C ASP A 440 -11.46 10.46 20.29
N VAL A 441 -10.90 11.01 19.21
CA VAL A 441 -11.13 10.49 17.85
C VAL A 441 -10.54 9.09 17.72
N LEU A 442 -9.32 8.86 18.22
CA LEU A 442 -8.70 7.53 18.20
C LEU A 442 -9.49 6.49 19.00
N LEU A 443 -10.11 6.89 20.11
CA LEU A 443 -11.00 6.03 20.89
C LEU A 443 -12.30 5.71 20.13
N GLU A 444 -12.94 6.69 19.47
CA GLU A 444 -14.13 6.44 18.64
C GLU A 444 -13.80 5.52 17.45
N VAL A 445 -12.62 5.68 16.83
CA VAL A 445 -12.14 4.80 15.75
C VAL A 445 -11.85 3.40 16.27
N LEU A 446 -11.32 3.26 17.49
CA LEU A 446 -11.07 1.96 18.12
C LEU A 446 -12.37 1.21 18.39
N GLU A 447 -13.38 1.91 18.91
CA GLU A 447 -14.72 1.35 19.13
C GLU A 447 -15.38 0.91 17.82
N LEU A 448 -15.27 1.72 16.76
CA LEU A 448 -15.72 1.33 15.42
C LEU A 448 -14.98 0.08 14.92
N GLN A 449 -13.65 0.05 15.03
CA GLN A 449 -12.85 -1.08 14.56
C GLN A 449 -13.24 -2.38 15.26
N GLU A 450 -13.37 -2.36 16.59
CA GLU A 450 -13.74 -3.55 17.35
C GLU A 450 -15.17 -4.00 17.04
N THR A 451 -16.09 -3.05 16.79
CA THR A 451 -17.45 -3.36 16.34
C THR A 451 -17.43 -4.11 15.00
N LEU A 452 -16.64 -3.62 14.03
CA LEU A 452 -16.50 -4.26 12.72
C LEU A 452 -15.79 -5.61 12.79
N ARG A 453 -14.78 -5.77 13.65
CA ARG A 453 -14.10 -7.06 13.85
C ARG A 453 -15.05 -8.13 14.40
N HIS A 454 -15.89 -7.77 15.35
CA HIS A 454 -16.84 -8.70 15.98
C HIS A 454 -18.17 -8.85 15.23
N LEU A 455 -18.31 -8.22 14.06
CA LEU A 455 -19.50 -8.33 13.22
C LEU A 455 -19.76 -9.78 12.82
N GLN A 456 -21.01 -10.22 12.98
CA GLN A 456 -21.48 -11.54 12.59
C GLN A 456 -22.70 -11.42 11.69
N VAL A 457 -22.75 -12.26 10.65
CA VAL A 457 -23.85 -12.31 9.69
C VAL A 457 -24.40 -13.73 9.61
N TRP A 458 -25.73 -13.87 9.58
CA TRP A 458 -26.36 -15.16 9.38
C TRP A 458 -26.22 -15.60 7.91
N SER A 459 -25.65 -16.77 7.66
CA SER A 459 -25.63 -17.40 6.34
C SER A 459 -26.81 -18.37 6.20
N PRO A 460 -27.78 -18.08 5.31
CA PRO A 460 -28.91 -18.98 5.08
C PRO A 460 -28.51 -20.33 4.49
N GLU A 461 -27.43 -20.40 3.71
CA GLU A 461 -26.98 -21.62 3.05
C GLU A 461 -26.33 -22.60 4.04
N GLU A 462 -25.50 -22.08 4.95
CA GLU A 462 -24.75 -22.86 5.93
C GLU A 462 -25.45 -22.98 7.29
N GLN A 463 -26.56 -22.27 7.48
CA GLN A 463 -27.34 -22.22 8.73
C GLN A 463 -26.47 -21.87 9.96
N ARG A 464 -25.52 -20.95 9.79
CA ARG A 464 -24.61 -20.49 10.86
C ARG A 464 -24.29 -19.01 10.72
N ASN A 465 -23.82 -18.43 11.82
CA ASN A 465 -23.20 -17.10 11.79
C ASN A 465 -21.80 -17.21 11.15
N VAL A 466 -21.55 -16.36 10.17
CA VAL A 466 -20.24 -16.09 9.57
C VAL A 466 -19.66 -14.87 10.27
N SER A 467 -18.43 -15.01 10.74
CA SER A 467 -17.68 -13.96 11.42
C SER A 467 -16.47 -13.54 10.59
N LEU A 468 -15.79 -12.44 10.97
CA LEU A 468 -14.62 -11.96 10.24
C LEU A 468 -13.53 -13.04 10.10
N GLN A 469 -13.25 -13.81 11.16
CA GLN A 469 -12.23 -14.86 11.13
C GLN A 469 -12.51 -16.00 10.14
N ASP A 470 -13.77 -16.18 9.72
CA ASP A 470 -14.12 -17.22 8.75
C ASP A 470 -13.77 -16.82 7.31
N VAL A 471 -13.65 -15.51 7.03
CA VAL A 471 -13.49 -14.96 5.68
C VAL A 471 -12.23 -14.09 5.52
N CYS A 472 -11.60 -13.67 6.62
CA CYS A 472 -10.45 -12.78 6.58
C CYS A 472 -9.19 -13.43 6.01
N PHE A 473 -8.32 -12.61 5.44
CA PHE A 473 -6.96 -13.02 5.10
C PHE A 473 -6.08 -13.01 6.35
N ALA A 474 -5.40 -14.12 6.64
CA ALA A 474 -4.48 -14.28 7.76
C ALA A 474 -3.10 -14.74 7.26
N PRO A 475 -2.06 -13.90 7.31
CA PRO A 475 -0.77 -14.22 6.70
C PRO A 475 0.06 -15.26 7.47
N LEU A 476 -0.09 -15.35 8.80
CA LEU A 476 0.73 -16.23 9.66
C LEU A 476 0.04 -17.55 10.06
N ASN A 477 -1.28 -17.55 10.27
CA ASN A 477 -2.03 -18.70 10.75
C ASN A 477 -3.30 -18.95 9.90
N PRO A 478 -3.16 -19.40 8.64
CA PRO A 478 -4.27 -19.44 7.67
C PRO A 478 -5.29 -20.57 7.89
N HIS A 479 -4.97 -21.63 8.65
CA HIS A 479 -5.83 -22.82 8.75
C HIS A 479 -6.68 -22.87 10.02
N ASN A 480 -6.14 -22.44 11.16
CA ASN A 480 -6.84 -22.40 12.44
C ASN A 480 -6.83 -20.97 12.98
N THR A 481 -7.34 -20.07 12.14
CA THR A 481 -7.24 -18.62 12.36
C THR A 481 -8.09 -18.18 13.54
N SER A 482 -7.56 -17.26 14.32
CA SER A 482 -8.31 -16.47 15.30
C SER A 482 -8.57 -15.06 14.78
N LEU A 483 -9.41 -14.30 15.47
CA LEU A 483 -9.68 -12.89 15.18
C LEU A 483 -8.43 -11.99 15.27
N SER A 484 -7.42 -12.40 16.05
CA SER A 484 -6.12 -11.71 16.17
C SER A 484 -5.24 -11.93 14.95
N ASP A 485 -5.48 -12.98 14.17
CA ASP A 485 -4.64 -13.35 13.02
C ASP A 485 -5.10 -12.66 11.73
N CYS A 486 -6.32 -12.10 11.73
CA CYS A 486 -6.89 -11.38 10.60
C CYS A 486 -6.13 -10.09 10.27
N CYS A 487 -5.82 -9.89 8.99
CA CYS A 487 -5.13 -8.71 8.50
C CYS A 487 -6.07 -7.47 8.49
N VAL A 488 -6.03 -6.74 9.60
CA VAL A 488 -6.66 -5.42 9.76
C VAL A 488 -5.55 -4.38 9.90
N ASN A 489 -5.41 -3.47 8.93
CA ASN A 489 -4.41 -2.41 8.97
C ASN A 489 -5.06 -1.09 9.40
N SER A 490 -4.55 -0.48 10.47
CA SER A 490 -4.94 0.85 10.95
C SER A 490 -3.86 1.45 11.84
N LEU A 491 -3.97 2.72 12.22
CA LEU A 491 -3.07 3.32 13.22
C LEU A 491 -3.11 2.60 14.58
N LEU A 492 -4.28 2.06 14.95
CA LEU A 492 -4.49 1.43 16.25
C LEU A 492 -3.76 0.10 16.41
N GLN A 493 -3.29 -0.47 15.29
CA GLN A 493 -2.44 -1.65 15.33
C GLN A 493 -1.07 -1.43 15.97
N TYR A 494 -0.56 -0.19 16.00
CA TYR A 494 0.62 0.13 16.80
C TYR A 494 0.40 -0.15 18.30
N PHE A 495 -0.86 -0.09 18.74
CA PHE A 495 -1.26 -0.42 20.11
C PHE A 495 -1.93 -1.80 20.21
N GLN A 496 -1.80 -2.62 19.16
CA GLN A 496 -2.39 -3.97 19.04
C GLN A 496 -3.89 -3.97 19.38
N ASN A 497 -4.60 -2.93 18.93
CA ASN A 497 -6.05 -2.76 19.14
C ASN A 497 -6.46 -2.74 20.62
N ASN A 498 -5.53 -2.39 21.51
CA ASN A 498 -5.75 -2.45 22.96
C ASN A 498 -5.96 -1.05 23.56
N ARG A 499 -7.16 -0.81 24.09
CA ARG A 499 -7.54 0.47 24.73
C ARG A 499 -6.62 0.82 25.90
N THR A 500 -6.23 -0.15 26.72
CA THR A 500 -5.34 0.09 27.86
C THR A 500 -4.00 0.58 27.36
N ARG A 501 -3.40 -0.06 26.34
CA ARG A 501 -2.10 0.35 25.76
C ARG A 501 -2.13 1.76 25.19
N LEU A 502 -3.22 2.14 24.50
CA LEU A 502 -3.41 3.49 23.97
C LEU A 502 -3.46 4.57 25.06
N LEU A 503 -3.99 4.25 26.23
CA LEU A 503 -4.14 5.18 27.36
C LEU A 503 -2.96 5.15 28.34
N LEU A 504 -1.94 4.32 28.09
CA LEU A 504 -0.76 4.25 28.95
C LEU A 504 0.03 5.56 28.89
N THR A 505 0.56 5.95 30.06
CA THR A 505 1.55 7.02 30.17
C THR A 505 2.65 6.57 31.12
N ALA A 506 3.87 7.05 30.91
CA ALA A 506 5.00 6.75 31.76
C ALA A 506 5.89 7.98 31.93
N ASN A 507 6.64 8.06 33.02
CA ASN A 507 7.65 9.10 33.20
C ASN A 507 9.00 8.57 32.74
N GLN A 508 9.69 9.32 31.90
CA GLN A 508 11.01 8.97 31.39
C GLN A 508 11.97 10.13 31.60
N THR A 509 13.21 9.78 31.96
CA THR A 509 14.31 10.73 32.10
C THR A 509 15.31 10.51 30.97
N LEU A 510 15.60 11.57 30.20
CA LEU A 510 16.58 11.53 29.12
C LEU A 510 17.51 12.75 29.27
N THR A 511 18.82 12.52 29.33
CA THR A 511 19.83 13.59 29.45
C THR A 511 19.57 14.59 30.58
N GLY A 512 19.06 14.10 31.72
CA GLY A 512 18.74 14.93 32.89
C GLY A 512 17.40 15.69 32.81
N GLN A 513 16.63 15.53 31.74
CA GLN A 513 15.27 16.06 31.61
C GLN A 513 14.25 14.95 31.83
N SER A 514 13.33 15.15 32.76
CA SER A 514 12.23 14.22 33.04
C SER A 514 10.94 14.73 32.40
N SER A 515 10.31 13.91 31.55
CA SER A 515 9.02 14.22 30.95
C SER A 515 8.10 13.00 30.95
N GLN A 516 6.79 13.24 30.84
CA GLN A 516 5.81 12.19 30.63
C GLN A 516 5.80 11.82 29.14
N VAL A 517 5.91 10.52 28.86
CA VAL A 517 5.74 9.92 27.53
C VAL A 517 4.38 9.25 27.44
N ASP A 518 3.78 9.33 26.25
CA ASP A 518 2.44 8.82 25.98
C ASP A 518 2.32 8.24 24.56
N TRP A 519 1.08 7.92 24.14
CA TRP A 519 0.79 7.33 22.83
C TRP A 519 1.36 8.12 21.65
N ARG A 520 1.55 9.45 21.76
CA ARG A 520 2.11 10.28 20.69
C ARG A 520 3.56 9.94 20.41
N ASP A 521 4.36 9.73 21.47
CA ASP A 521 5.75 9.31 21.33
C ASP A 521 5.82 7.91 20.70
N HIS A 522 4.97 7.00 21.15
CA HIS A 522 4.91 5.65 20.59
C HIS A 522 4.51 5.66 19.12
N PHE A 523 3.48 6.44 18.74
CA PHE A 523 3.07 6.62 17.36
C PHE A 523 4.20 7.18 16.49
N LEU A 524 4.88 8.24 16.93
CA LEU A 524 6.01 8.82 16.20
C LEU A 524 7.16 7.82 16.06
N TYR A 525 7.42 7.02 17.09
CA TYR A 525 8.43 5.96 17.07
C TYR A 525 8.09 4.92 16.00
N CYS A 526 6.88 4.35 16.05
CA CYS A 526 6.46 3.32 15.11
C CYS A 526 6.31 3.83 13.69
N ALA A 527 5.91 5.09 13.50
CA ALA A 527 5.82 5.68 12.17
C ALA A 527 7.20 5.80 11.50
N ASN A 528 8.25 6.10 12.28
CA ASN A 528 9.62 6.19 11.78
C ASN A 528 10.32 4.83 11.68
N ALA A 529 9.98 3.89 12.56
CA ALA A 529 10.60 2.56 12.68
C ALA A 529 9.53 1.46 12.89
N PRO A 530 8.74 1.12 11.86
CA PRO A 530 7.59 0.20 11.99
C PRO A 530 7.97 -1.26 12.28
N LEU A 531 9.24 -1.63 12.09
CA LEU A 531 9.79 -2.97 12.34
C LEU A 531 10.35 -3.13 13.77
N THR A 532 9.89 -2.30 14.70
CA THR A 532 10.38 -2.29 16.08
C THR A 532 9.60 -3.28 16.94
N PHE A 533 10.31 -4.21 17.59
CA PHE A 533 9.72 -5.19 18.51
C PHE A 533 9.45 -4.63 19.92
N LYS A 534 10.23 -3.61 20.33
CA LYS A 534 10.08 -2.89 21.60
C LYS A 534 10.58 -1.47 21.41
N ASP A 535 9.74 -0.48 21.71
CA ASP A 535 10.15 0.91 21.70
C ASP A 535 11.15 1.21 22.83
N GLY A 536 12.02 2.20 22.59
CA GLY A 536 13.00 2.67 23.58
C GLY A 536 12.41 3.63 24.62
N THR A 537 11.09 3.80 24.64
CA THR A 537 10.42 4.63 25.64
C THR A 537 10.15 3.82 26.91
N ALA A 538 9.79 4.49 28.00
CA ALA A 538 9.38 3.80 29.23
C ALA A 538 8.09 2.95 29.07
N LEU A 539 7.37 3.06 27.93
CA LEU A 539 6.16 2.29 27.64
C LEU A 539 6.47 0.82 27.25
N ALA A 540 7.63 0.55 26.66
CA ALA A 540 8.08 -0.78 26.25
C ALA A 540 7.07 -1.56 25.37
N LEU A 541 6.45 -0.88 24.42
CA LEU A 541 5.43 -1.42 23.50
C LEU A 541 6.04 -1.87 22.16
N SER A 542 5.40 -2.85 21.52
CA SER A 542 5.74 -3.30 20.17
C SER A 542 5.10 -2.40 19.11
N CYS A 543 5.76 -2.20 17.97
CA CYS A 543 5.17 -1.52 16.82
C CYS A 543 4.51 -2.47 15.81
N MET A 544 4.58 -3.79 16.05
CA MET A 544 3.96 -4.81 15.19
C MET A 544 2.45 -4.91 15.47
N ALA A 545 1.66 -5.21 14.43
CA ALA A 545 0.24 -5.51 14.59
C ALA A 545 0.01 -6.79 15.43
N ASP A 546 -1.21 -6.96 15.93
CA ASP A 546 -1.62 -8.18 16.64
C ASP A 546 -1.45 -9.45 15.79
N TYR A 547 -1.69 -9.37 14.48
CA TYR A 547 -1.48 -10.47 13.53
C TYR A 547 0.00 -10.76 13.20
N GLY A 548 0.95 -10.03 13.80
CA GLY A 548 2.39 -10.30 13.68
C GLY A 548 3.10 -9.68 12.45
N GLY A 549 2.42 -8.81 11.69
CA GLY A 549 3.03 -8.03 10.61
C GLY A 549 3.32 -6.57 10.98
N PRO A 550 4.26 -5.89 10.31
CA PRO A 550 4.49 -4.47 10.51
C PRO A 550 3.42 -3.63 9.80
N VAL A 551 2.95 -2.57 10.44
CA VAL A 551 2.06 -1.59 9.80
C VAL A 551 2.88 -0.41 9.33
N PHE A 552 2.91 -0.20 8.03
CA PHE A 552 3.58 0.97 7.48
C PHE A 552 2.70 2.23 7.59
N PRO A 553 3.28 3.42 7.79
CA PRO A 553 2.52 4.66 7.95
C PRO A 553 1.55 4.94 6.80
N PHE A 554 1.95 4.63 5.56
CA PHE A 554 1.12 4.84 4.37
C PHE A 554 -0.10 3.90 4.27
N LEU A 555 -0.19 2.87 5.11
CA LEU A 555 -1.36 2.00 5.23
C LEU A 555 -2.29 2.41 6.39
N ALA A 556 -1.81 3.26 7.30
CA ALA A 556 -2.52 3.65 8.53
C ALA A 556 -3.03 5.10 8.50
N VAL A 557 -2.28 6.01 7.88
CA VAL A 557 -2.60 7.44 7.81
C VAL A 557 -2.36 7.99 6.41
N GLY A 558 -3.05 9.08 6.05
CA GLY A 558 -2.96 9.73 4.75
C GLY A 558 -3.01 11.26 4.84
N GLY A 559 -2.70 11.94 3.73
CA GLY A 559 -2.78 13.41 3.64
C GLY A 559 -1.62 14.18 4.28
N TYR A 560 -0.44 13.56 4.40
CA TYR A 560 0.78 14.21 4.92
C TYR A 560 1.79 14.51 3.81
N ARG A 561 2.79 15.36 4.09
CA ARG A 561 3.90 15.66 3.17
C ARG A 561 5.19 15.06 3.69
N GLY A 562 6.02 14.52 2.79
CA GLY A 562 7.33 13.98 3.13
C GLY A 562 7.24 12.86 4.18
N LYS A 563 7.77 13.11 5.38
CA LYS A 563 7.78 12.17 6.52
C LYS A 563 7.11 12.74 7.77
N ASP A 564 6.31 13.79 7.61
CA ASP A 564 5.63 14.46 8.72
C ASP A 564 4.30 13.76 9.04
N TYR A 565 4.40 12.50 9.50
CA TYR A 565 3.23 11.63 9.74
C TYR A 565 2.26 12.16 10.80
N SER A 566 2.73 12.99 11.74
CA SER A 566 1.88 13.63 12.75
C SER A 566 0.95 14.71 12.17
N GLU A 567 1.25 15.22 10.98
CA GLU A 567 0.40 16.19 10.25
C GLU A 567 -0.63 15.51 9.33
N ALA A 568 -0.83 14.19 9.45
CA ALA A 568 -1.79 13.46 8.62
C ALA A 568 -3.23 13.99 8.77
N GLU A 569 -3.94 14.13 7.65
CA GLU A 569 -5.31 14.64 7.59
C GLU A 569 -6.37 13.54 7.65
N ALA A 570 -5.98 12.28 7.38
CA ALA A 570 -6.88 11.14 7.31
C ALA A 570 -6.34 9.92 8.07
N LEU A 571 -7.25 9.20 8.72
CA LEU A 571 -7.02 7.86 9.26
C LEU A 571 -7.56 6.82 8.28
N ILE A 572 -6.78 5.78 8.03
CA ILE A 572 -7.13 4.70 7.10
C ILE A 572 -7.25 3.41 7.89
N MET A 573 -8.35 2.68 7.69
CA MET A 573 -8.58 1.35 8.23
C MET A 573 -8.92 0.42 7.07
N THR A 574 -8.19 -0.68 6.93
CA THR A 574 -8.36 -1.63 5.82
C THR A 574 -8.52 -3.04 6.36
N PHE A 575 -9.62 -3.70 5.98
CA PHE A 575 -9.90 -5.11 6.23
C PHE A 575 -9.65 -5.90 4.96
N SER A 576 -8.74 -6.86 5.01
CA SER A 576 -8.42 -7.74 3.87
C SER A 576 -9.13 -9.08 4.03
N LEU A 577 -9.95 -9.45 3.03
CA LEU A 577 -10.64 -10.74 3.00
C LEU A 577 -10.03 -11.64 1.92
N ASN A 578 -10.11 -12.95 2.14
CA ASN A 578 -9.77 -13.92 1.10
C ASN A 578 -10.74 -13.79 -0.07
N ASN A 579 -10.20 -13.88 -1.28
CA ASN A 579 -11.01 -13.94 -2.49
C ASN A 579 -11.11 -15.38 -2.99
N TYR A 580 -12.10 -15.66 -3.81
CA TYR A 580 -12.36 -17.01 -4.32
C TYR A 580 -12.86 -16.92 -5.77
N ALA A 581 -12.74 -18.03 -6.50
CA ALA A 581 -13.25 -18.13 -7.86
C ALA A 581 -14.78 -18.01 -7.89
N SER A 582 -15.31 -17.54 -9.02
CA SER A 582 -16.75 -17.46 -9.27
C SER A 582 -17.39 -18.86 -9.16
N GLY A 583 -18.36 -19.01 -8.25
CA GLY A 583 -19.03 -20.29 -7.96
C GLY A 583 -18.62 -20.95 -6.64
N ASP A 584 -17.55 -20.48 -5.99
CA ASP A 584 -17.19 -20.94 -4.63
C ASP A 584 -18.18 -20.38 -3.59
N PRO A 585 -18.82 -21.21 -2.74
CA PRO A 585 -19.78 -20.74 -1.73
C PRO A 585 -19.16 -19.77 -0.72
N ARG A 586 -17.84 -19.83 -0.50
CA ARG A 586 -17.13 -18.90 0.39
C ARG A 586 -17.14 -17.46 -0.12
N LEU A 587 -17.24 -17.26 -1.44
CA LEU A 587 -17.38 -15.92 -2.03
C LEU A 587 -18.71 -15.27 -1.61
N ALA A 588 -19.80 -16.06 -1.56
CA ALA A 588 -21.09 -15.57 -1.10
C ALA A 588 -21.03 -15.16 0.37
N GLN A 589 -20.34 -15.94 1.22
CA GLN A 589 -20.12 -15.61 2.63
C GLN A 589 -19.33 -14.30 2.80
N ALA A 590 -18.25 -14.11 2.04
CA ALA A 590 -17.50 -12.85 2.04
C ALA A 590 -18.38 -11.67 1.60
N LYS A 591 -19.18 -11.83 0.53
CA LYS A 591 -20.14 -10.82 0.08
C LYS A 591 -21.22 -10.51 1.13
N LEU A 592 -21.68 -11.50 1.92
CA LEU A 592 -22.63 -11.28 3.02
C LEU A 592 -22.02 -10.43 4.14
N TRP A 593 -20.79 -10.75 4.54
CA TRP A 593 -20.07 -9.96 5.56
C TRP A 593 -19.81 -8.52 5.07
N GLU A 594 -19.40 -8.34 3.81
CA GLU A 594 -19.24 -7.03 3.17
C GLU A 594 -20.56 -6.22 3.17
N GLY A 595 -21.70 -6.89 2.99
CA GLY A 595 -23.02 -6.26 3.07
C GLY A 595 -23.29 -5.65 4.45
N ALA A 596 -23.08 -6.42 5.51
CA ALA A 596 -23.25 -5.93 6.88
C ALA A 596 -22.20 -4.86 7.25
N PHE A 597 -20.97 -4.99 6.75
CA PHE A 597 -19.95 -3.95 6.88
C PHE A 597 -20.43 -2.61 6.31
N LEU A 598 -21.03 -2.60 5.11
CA LEU A 598 -21.58 -1.38 4.50
C LEU A 598 -22.75 -0.80 5.31
N GLU A 599 -23.61 -1.65 5.88
CA GLU A 599 -24.72 -1.22 6.73
C GLU A 599 -24.24 -0.54 8.01
N GLU A 600 -23.29 -1.16 8.73
CA GLU A 600 -22.68 -0.58 9.94
C GLU A 600 -21.94 0.72 9.64
N MET A 601 -21.22 0.79 8.50
CA MET A 601 -20.53 2.02 8.09
C MET A 601 -21.48 3.16 7.75
N ARG A 602 -22.62 2.87 7.10
CA ARG A 602 -23.69 3.88 6.87
C ARG A 602 -24.28 4.36 8.19
N ALA A 603 -24.56 3.44 9.12
CA ALA A 603 -25.09 3.79 10.44
C ALA A 603 -24.11 4.65 11.24
N PHE A 604 -22.81 4.32 11.19
CA PHE A 604 -21.76 5.13 11.80
C PHE A 604 -21.67 6.53 11.16
N GLN A 605 -21.64 6.61 9.83
CA GLN A 605 -21.59 7.88 9.09
C GLN A 605 -22.75 8.81 9.46
N GLN A 606 -23.97 8.26 9.59
CA GLN A 606 -25.15 9.04 10.02
C GLN A 606 -25.03 9.50 11.48
N ARG A 607 -24.55 8.62 12.39
CA ARG A 607 -24.39 8.92 13.81
C ARG A 607 -23.32 9.99 14.08
N THR A 608 -22.27 10.04 13.25
CA THR A 608 -21.15 10.99 13.41
C THR A 608 -21.21 12.18 12.46
N ALA A 609 -22.33 12.36 11.75
CA ALA A 609 -22.52 13.46 10.81
C ALA A 609 -22.23 14.82 11.47
N GLY A 610 -21.41 15.63 10.81
CA GLY A 610 -20.99 16.95 11.29
C GLY A 610 -19.76 16.95 12.22
N ARG A 611 -19.37 15.80 12.80
CA ARG A 611 -18.11 15.66 13.56
C ARG A 611 -16.99 15.10 12.69
N PHE A 612 -17.29 14.05 11.93
CA PHE A 612 -16.34 13.39 11.04
C PHE A 612 -16.87 13.35 9.62
N GLN A 613 -15.95 13.35 8.66
CA GLN A 613 -16.25 12.99 7.28
C GLN A 613 -15.69 11.58 7.06
N VAL A 614 -16.60 10.63 6.86
CA VAL A 614 -16.30 9.20 6.72
C VAL A 614 -16.60 8.79 5.28
N THR A 615 -15.60 8.23 4.62
CA THR A 615 -15.73 7.61 3.30
C THR A 615 -15.35 6.14 3.43
N PHE A 616 -16.09 5.25 2.80
CA PHE A 616 -15.84 3.82 2.91
C PHE A 616 -16.16 3.13 1.59
N MET A 617 -15.51 1.98 1.36
CA MET A 617 -15.77 1.11 0.22
C MET A 617 -15.69 -0.34 0.66
N ALA A 618 -16.43 -1.19 -0.04
CA ALA A 618 -16.28 -2.64 0.00
C ALA A 618 -16.04 -3.14 -1.42
N GLU A 619 -15.39 -4.29 -1.57
CA GLU A 619 -15.06 -4.82 -2.91
C GLU A 619 -16.33 -5.00 -3.78
N ARG A 620 -17.46 -5.41 -3.17
CA ARG A 620 -18.76 -5.53 -3.87
C ARG A 620 -19.45 -4.20 -4.19
N SER A 621 -19.07 -3.07 -3.59
CA SER A 621 -19.87 -1.83 -3.68
C SER A 621 -19.94 -1.27 -5.09
N LEU A 622 -18.91 -1.49 -5.91
CA LEU A 622 -18.91 -1.06 -7.31
C LEU A 622 -19.98 -1.81 -8.12
N GLU A 623 -20.09 -3.12 -7.95
CA GLU A 623 -21.10 -3.97 -8.59
C GLU A 623 -22.51 -3.55 -8.14
N ASP A 624 -22.71 -3.38 -6.84
CA ASP A 624 -24.02 -3.01 -6.27
C ASP A 624 -24.50 -1.62 -6.75
N GLU A 625 -23.63 -0.61 -6.79
CA GLU A 625 -24.02 0.76 -7.18
C GLU A 625 -24.31 0.91 -8.69
N ILE A 626 -23.62 0.15 -9.55
CA ILE A 626 -23.94 0.08 -10.99
C ILE A 626 -25.35 -0.52 -11.18
N ASN A 627 -25.64 -1.62 -10.48
CA ASN A 627 -26.93 -2.29 -10.56
C ASN A 627 -28.07 -1.42 -10.00
N ARG A 628 -27.83 -0.73 -8.88
CA ARG A 628 -28.82 0.15 -8.24
C ARG A 628 -29.22 1.32 -9.14
N THR A 629 -28.24 2.02 -9.71
CA THR A 629 -28.49 3.13 -10.65
C THR A 629 -29.31 2.65 -11.85
N THR A 630 -28.97 1.47 -12.37
CA THR A 630 -29.68 0.90 -13.51
C THR A 630 -31.16 0.67 -13.22
N ALA A 631 -31.48 0.11 -12.05
CA ALA A 631 -32.87 -0.13 -11.65
C ALA A 631 -33.67 1.17 -11.42
N GLN A 632 -33.01 2.23 -10.94
CA GLN A 632 -33.65 3.54 -10.72
C GLN A 632 -34.03 4.26 -12.01
N ASP A 633 -33.27 4.05 -13.08
CA ASP A 633 -33.53 4.71 -14.38
C ASP A 633 -34.60 3.98 -15.22
N LEU A 634 -34.86 2.70 -14.95
CA LEU A 634 -35.80 1.89 -15.73
C LEU A 634 -37.23 2.49 -15.86
N PRO A 635 -37.84 3.06 -14.80
CA PRO A 635 -39.13 3.74 -14.92
C PRO A 635 -39.09 5.01 -15.78
N VAL A 636 -37.98 5.76 -15.74
CA VAL A 636 -37.81 6.98 -16.56
C VAL A 636 -37.82 6.63 -18.04
N PHE A 637 -37.15 5.54 -18.41
CA PHE A 637 -37.25 5.00 -19.76
C PHE A 637 -38.69 4.60 -20.11
N GLY A 638 -39.42 3.96 -19.21
CA GLY A 638 -40.85 3.65 -19.39
C GLY A 638 -41.71 4.88 -19.75
N VAL A 639 -41.49 6.02 -19.08
CA VAL A 639 -42.18 7.28 -19.39
C VAL A 639 -41.83 7.77 -20.81
N SER A 640 -40.58 7.64 -21.24
CA SER A 640 -40.17 8.06 -22.59
C SER A 640 -40.94 7.32 -23.70
N TYR A 641 -41.24 6.03 -23.52
CA TYR A 641 -42.09 5.27 -24.46
C TYR A 641 -43.50 5.83 -24.55
N ILE A 642 -44.08 6.21 -23.41
CA ILE A 642 -45.42 6.81 -23.37
C ILE A 642 -45.43 8.16 -24.09
N VAL A 643 -44.40 8.98 -23.89
CA VAL A 643 -44.27 10.28 -24.58
C VAL A 643 -44.15 10.08 -26.09
N ILE A 644 -43.34 9.14 -26.55
CA ILE A 644 -43.19 8.84 -27.97
C ILE A 644 -44.48 8.27 -28.56
N PHE A 645 -45.18 7.40 -27.84
CA PHE A 645 -46.52 6.93 -28.22
C PHE A 645 -47.51 8.09 -28.41
N LEU A 646 -47.56 9.03 -27.46
CA LEU A 646 -48.43 10.21 -27.56
C LEU A 646 -48.02 11.09 -28.74
N TYR A 647 -46.72 11.30 -28.94
CA TYR A 647 -46.19 12.04 -30.08
C TYR A 647 -46.59 11.41 -31.41
N ILE A 648 -46.37 10.11 -31.61
CA ILE A 648 -46.77 9.39 -32.84
C ILE A 648 -48.27 9.50 -33.07
N SER A 649 -49.07 9.27 -32.02
CA SER A 649 -50.54 9.28 -32.11
C SER A 649 -51.10 10.65 -32.50
N LEU A 650 -50.44 11.73 -32.06
CA LEU A 650 -50.84 13.10 -32.38
C LEU A 650 -50.26 13.57 -33.73
N ALA A 651 -48.97 13.41 -33.97
CA ALA A 651 -48.30 13.92 -35.16
C ALA A 651 -48.83 13.30 -36.47
N LEU A 652 -49.29 12.04 -36.44
CA LEU A 652 -49.91 11.37 -37.60
C LEU A 652 -51.41 11.65 -37.77
N GLY A 653 -52.01 12.45 -36.87
CA GLY A 653 -53.42 12.84 -36.90
C GLY A 653 -53.71 13.95 -37.92
N SER A 654 -54.90 13.93 -38.50
CA SER A 654 -55.38 14.98 -39.41
C SER A 654 -56.42 15.85 -38.70
N TYR A 655 -56.06 17.09 -38.35
CA TYR A 655 -56.89 17.90 -37.45
C TYR A 655 -57.81 18.87 -38.19
N SER A 656 -59.12 18.71 -38.00
CA SER A 656 -60.14 19.64 -38.50
C SER A 656 -60.71 20.56 -37.39
N SER A 657 -60.72 20.12 -36.13
CA SER A 657 -61.22 20.87 -34.98
C SER A 657 -60.69 20.33 -33.64
N TRP A 658 -60.49 21.20 -32.65
CA TRP A 658 -60.02 20.84 -31.29
C TRP A 658 -60.95 19.86 -30.54
N ARG A 659 -62.26 19.85 -30.83
CA ARG A 659 -63.21 18.91 -30.22
C ARG A 659 -63.15 17.50 -30.81
N ARG A 660 -62.49 17.32 -31.97
CA ARG A 660 -62.37 16.02 -32.66
C ARG A 660 -61.00 15.36 -32.51
N VAL A 661 -60.08 15.95 -31.75
CA VAL A 661 -58.72 15.41 -31.55
C VAL A 661 -58.73 13.95 -31.07
N ALA A 662 -59.65 13.57 -30.18
CA ALA A 662 -59.76 12.18 -29.71
C ALA A 662 -60.20 11.17 -30.79
N VAL A 663 -60.80 11.64 -31.89
CA VAL A 663 -61.26 10.81 -33.02
C VAL A 663 -60.26 10.89 -34.18
N ASP A 664 -59.68 12.07 -34.40
CA ASP A 664 -58.75 12.37 -35.49
C ASP A 664 -57.32 11.88 -35.20
N ALA A 665 -56.97 11.67 -33.92
CA ALA A 665 -55.68 11.11 -33.51
C ALA A 665 -55.53 9.64 -33.92
N LYS A 666 -54.38 9.29 -34.47
CA LYS A 666 -54.08 7.92 -34.95
C LYS A 666 -53.54 7.04 -33.82
N ALA A 667 -54.28 6.93 -32.72
CA ALA A 667 -53.88 6.18 -31.53
C ALA A 667 -53.62 4.69 -31.80
N THR A 668 -54.38 4.05 -32.70
CA THR A 668 -54.18 2.66 -33.10
C THR A 668 -52.86 2.43 -33.85
N LEU A 669 -52.48 3.36 -34.73
CA LEU A 669 -51.18 3.33 -35.41
C LEU A 669 -50.03 3.59 -34.44
N GLY A 670 -50.19 4.56 -33.52
CA GLY A 670 -49.20 4.81 -32.47
C GLY A 670 -48.98 3.59 -31.56
N LEU A 671 -50.05 2.94 -31.13
CA LEU A 671 -49.98 1.73 -30.30
C LEU A 671 -49.35 0.57 -31.07
N GLY A 672 -49.78 0.35 -32.31
CA GLY A 672 -49.21 -0.68 -33.19
C GLY A 672 -47.72 -0.47 -33.43
N GLY A 673 -47.29 0.77 -33.66
CA GLY A 673 -45.88 1.09 -33.90
C GLY A 673 -44.99 0.81 -32.69
N VAL A 674 -45.41 1.27 -31.51
CA VAL A 674 -44.67 0.98 -30.26
C VAL A 674 -44.68 -0.51 -29.95
N ALA A 675 -45.80 -1.21 -30.16
CA ALA A 675 -45.89 -2.66 -29.95
C ALA A 675 -44.98 -3.46 -30.89
N VAL A 676 -44.87 -3.08 -32.16
CA VAL A 676 -43.96 -3.72 -33.13
C VAL A 676 -42.50 -3.55 -32.71
N VAL A 677 -42.12 -2.34 -32.29
CA VAL A 677 -40.76 -2.06 -31.80
C VAL A 677 -40.43 -2.89 -30.55
N LEU A 678 -41.30 -2.87 -29.54
CA LEU A 678 -41.08 -3.65 -28.31
C LEU A 678 -41.09 -5.16 -28.58
N GLY A 679 -41.95 -5.61 -29.48
CA GLY A 679 -41.98 -6.99 -29.95
C GLY A 679 -40.66 -7.40 -30.61
N ALA A 680 -40.08 -6.54 -31.46
CA ALA A 680 -38.79 -6.80 -32.09
C ALA A 680 -37.64 -6.86 -31.08
N VAL A 681 -37.62 -5.95 -30.10
CA VAL A 681 -36.60 -5.92 -29.03
C VAL A 681 -36.68 -7.19 -28.18
N THR A 682 -37.87 -7.54 -27.70
CA THR A 682 -38.06 -8.73 -26.85
C THR A 682 -37.81 -10.04 -27.60
N ALA A 683 -38.18 -10.12 -28.87
CA ALA A 683 -37.89 -11.28 -29.72
C ALA A 683 -36.38 -11.43 -29.96
N ALA A 684 -35.66 -10.33 -30.22
CA ALA A 684 -34.21 -10.36 -30.40
C ALA A 684 -33.49 -10.80 -29.11
N MET A 685 -33.85 -10.21 -27.96
CA MET A 685 -33.30 -10.59 -26.66
C MET A 685 -33.59 -12.06 -26.33
N GLY A 686 -34.83 -12.51 -26.54
CA GLY A 686 -35.22 -13.90 -26.32
C GLY A 686 -34.52 -14.88 -27.26
N PHE A 687 -34.29 -14.51 -28.52
CA PHE A 687 -33.51 -15.32 -29.46
C PHE A 687 -32.05 -15.49 -29.01
N PHE A 688 -31.37 -14.41 -28.59
CA PHE A 688 -30.00 -14.51 -28.08
C PHE A 688 -29.92 -15.31 -26.77
N SER A 689 -30.94 -15.19 -25.93
CA SER A 689 -31.08 -16.01 -24.72
C SER A 689 -31.20 -17.51 -25.05
N TYR A 690 -31.96 -17.89 -26.08
CA TYR A 690 -32.00 -19.28 -26.56
C TYR A 690 -30.65 -19.81 -27.03
N LEU A 691 -29.78 -18.93 -27.55
CA LEU A 691 -28.42 -19.27 -27.95
C LEU A 691 -27.43 -19.33 -26.78
N GLY A 692 -27.88 -19.07 -25.54
CA GLY A 692 -27.02 -19.04 -24.35
C GLY A 692 -26.08 -17.84 -24.32
N VAL A 693 -26.41 -16.74 -25.01
CA VAL A 693 -25.62 -15.51 -24.95
C VAL A 693 -26.11 -14.68 -23.76
N PRO A 694 -25.28 -14.45 -22.73
CA PRO A 694 -25.68 -13.66 -21.58
C PRO A 694 -25.92 -12.20 -21.97
N SER A 695 -26.85 -11.57 -21.28
CA SER A 695 -27.17 -10.15 -21.46
C SER A 695 -26.58 -9.30 -20.33
N SER A 696 -26.51 -7.99 -20.55
CA SER A 696 -26.07 -7.03 -19.54
C SER A 696 -27.14 -5.98 -19.28
N LEU A 697 -27.03 -5.32 -18.13
CA LEU A 697 -27.92 -4.21 -17.76
C LEU A 697 -27.86 -3.05 -18.76
N VAL A 698 -26.69 -2.81 -19.37
CA VAL A 698 -26.51 -1.79 -20.41
C VAL A 698 -27.34 -2.09 -21.66
N ILE A 699 -27.41 -3.36 -22.06
CA ILE A 699 -28.23 -3.79 -23.21
C ILE A 699 -29.72 -3.52 -22.93
N LEU A 700 -30.21 -3.87 -21.73
CA LEU A 700 -31.60 -3.65 -21.34
C LEU A 700 -31.99 -2.16 -21.31
N GLN A 701 -31.05 -1.26 -21.05
CA GLN A 701 -31.31 0.18 -21.04
C GLN A 701 -31.26 0.81 -22.44
N VAL A 702 -30.19 0.54 -23.20
CA VAL A 702 -29.85 1.33 -24.40
C VAL A 702 -30.52 0.78 -25.65
N VAL A 703 -30.57 -0.54 -25.82
CA VAL A 703 -31.08 -1.17 -27.05
C VAL A 703 -32.54 -0.81 -27.33
N PRO A 704 -33.47 -0.89 -26.36
CA PRO A 704 -34.86 -0.56 -26.61
C PRO A 704 -35.05 0.87 -27.16
N PHE A 705 -34.29 1.84 -26.62
CA PHE A 705 -34.37 3.24 -27.03
C PHE A 705 -33.83 3.47 -28.45
N LEU A 706 -32.68 2.89 -28.77
CA LEU A 706 -32.10 2.99 -30.11
C LEU A 706 -33.01 2.37 -31.18
N VAL A 707 -33.61 1.22 -30.89
CA VAL A 707 -34.52 0.53 -31.81
C VAL A 707 -35.82 1.30 -31.97
N LEU A 708 -36.34 1.92 -30.91
CA LEU A 708 -37.52 2.79 -31.00
C LEU A 708 -37.27 4.01 -31.88
N ALA A 709 -36.12 4.68 -31.75
CA ALA A 709 -35.81 5.86 -32.54
C ALA A 709 -35.83 5.55 -34.05
N VAL A 710 -35.21 4.44 -34.46
CA VAL A 710 -35.18 4.01 -35.88
C VAL A 710 -36.53 3.44 -36.32
N GLY A 711 -37.18 2.64 -35.48
CA GLY A 711 -38.44 1.98 -35.80
C GLY A 711 -39.59 2.97 -35.97
N ALA A 712 -39.68 3.98 -35.10
CA ALA A 712 -40.70 5.01 -35.19
C ALA A 712 -40.56 5.85 -36.46
N ASP A 713 -39.34 6.20 -36.88
CA ASP A 713 -39.07 6.99 -38.09
C ASP A 713 -39.59 6.29 -39.36
N ASN A 714 -39.29 5.00 -39.51
CA ASN A 714 -39.80 4.21 -40.66
C ASN A 714 -41.32 4.16 -40.72
N ILE A 715 -41.99 4.04 -39.57
CA ILE A 715 -43.45 4.04 -39.48
C ILE A 715 -44.00 5.42 -39.85
N PHE A 716 -43.37 6.48 -39.35
CA PHE A 716 -43.74 7.86 -39.67
C PHE A 716 -43.69 8.13 -41.17
N ILE A 717 -42.57 7.80 -41.83
CA ILE A 717 -42.38 8.01 -43.27
C ILE A 717 -43.44 7.25 -44.07
N LEU A 718 -43.67 5.97 -43.73
CA LEU A 718 -44.65 5.13 -44.44
C LEU A 718 -46.08 5.68 -44.33
N VAL A 719 -46.49 6.13 -43.13
CA VAL A 719 -47.84 6.65 -42.91
C VAL A 719 -48.02 8.03 -43.53
N LEU A 720 -47.02 8.90 -43.46
CA LEU A 720 -47.08 10.24 -44.07
C LEU A 720 -47.15 10.15 -45.59
N GLU A 721 -46.38 9.27 -46.23
CA GLU A 721 -46.44 9.06 -47.68
C GLU A 721 -47.80 8.48 -48.11
N TYR A 722 -48.40 7.61 -47.29
CA TYR A 722 -49.75 7.09 -47.54
C TYR A 722 -50.85 8.17 -47.39
N GLN A 723 -50.65 9.17 -46.53
CA GLN A 723 -51.58 10.29 -46.33
C GLN A 723 -51.33 11.46 -47.29
N GLY A 724 -50.14 11.54 -47.90
CA GLY A 724 -49.77 12.56 -48.86
C GLY A 724 -50.64 12.54 -50.12
N PRO A 725 -50.81 13.69 -50.81
CA PRO A 725 -51.60 13.78 -52.04
C PRO A 725 -50.99 13.01 -53.22
#